data_AF-A0A932B2D6-F1
#
_entry.id   AF-A0A932B2D6-F1
#
_cell.length_a   1.000
_cell.length_b   1.000
_cell.length_c   1.000
_cell.angle_alpha   90.00
_cell.angle_beta   90.00
_cell.angle_gamma   90.00
#
_symmetry.space_group_name_H-M   'P 1'
#
loop_
_entity.id
_entity.type
_entity.pdbx_description
1 polymer ?
#
loop_
_entity_poly.entity_id
_entity_poly.type
_entity_poly.pdbx_seq_one_letter_code
_entity_poly.pdbx_strand_id
1 'polypeptide(L)'
;MKLWRKGIPFAMSVLAASAAQTAWATPPSSGAYTTDKQNTWVQDRVGDRISTVNMIMCIIGSMRGDAMVNQGPYVALIDQGKCEGRGDSSKSTSTSAGASNATNYMSSVVESTQASVNDPLIIKAWLHDEQENGGSPQKMTIYAYVVATAGKSDQNPNGLFSMYFCGEPDGSPGTCVFRGSLKSDASGLSFYQEENGGGGPSTTRLKLHTDPANDAGEGTISGTENSTPYSYLFAFDAANFRRKEGSNADVCFDRDKNNGDSSTWRYGTYNSDGSRLDVANPGFPVKYVNGADTYYGFWSFWGLWLPDSAMSEIALGNGTLTRRVGSADVAITPIQKGGKLWKLTRHTGTLDDFKNVSMMYWSPTSIGTTDGSTPAPSAVSYELQWDGSNLNAIGYQQCDQNGCSPHALHTPVALDATVLSGTDHVRSLPVFFPSGGGAGGIDVPTGHGFLGTDTVSYRTREVVSPSSSDIGLNCVSRCPKTGTNLVSDVGSPPVATLATSPFKDSGVWGPSSTNYTYTFHAGMLNDGSADADASGASKAGMGSQQWGLNSGTMVADADLNSIKCDANGAPNSGGAFYCSALIDQASTIYQWETGPNQWNKFFGANGVTIDPPKVLTLNAVHTPGNSGGLNNIHGAQASNYNGNKVQLQFSGFGELQGIPGSCVDPDTNLPTQCGQSARWVPAFDMLDGTAIADSTPTTYYVKYLERELRLGKVACNSVSPSLTLTGASGLTLPTAALVDVNARTALGTEATPASTKPAVIDGIVQ
;
A
#
# COMPACT_ATOMS: atom_id res chain seq x y z
N MET A 1 39.00 15.76 -81.75
CA MET A 1 39.91 16.66 -81.00
C MET A 1 39.04 17.71 -80.32
N LYS A 2 39.03 17.78 -78.96
CA LYS A 2 38.19 18.61 -78.05
C LYS A 2 36.66 18.33 -78.11
N LEU A 3 35.84 18.34 -77.05
CA LEU A 3 35.93 18.60 -75.61
C LEU A 3 34.62 18.11 -74.91
N TRP A 4 34.74 17.57 -73.69
CA TRP A 4 33.86 17.72 -72.50
C TRP A 4 32.49 17.01 -72.26
N ARG A 5 32.49 16.38 -71.06
CA ARG A 5 31.54 16.42 -69.90
C ARG A 5 30.39 15.39 -69.77
N LYS A 6 30.64 14.48 -68.81
CA LYS A 6 29.86 14.03 -67.63
C LYS A 6 28.35 13.76 -67.73
N GLY A 7 27.96 12.54 -67.35
CA GLY A 7 26.63 12.14 -66.88
C GLY A 7 26.73 10.90 -65.98
N ILE A 8 25.96 10.91 -64.89
CA ILE A 8 25.97 10.04 -63.69
C ILE A 8 25.28 8.68 -63.96
N PRO A 9 25.52 7.64 -63.13
CA PRO A 9 24.37 6.82 -62.71
C PRO A 9 24.30 6.50 -61.20
N PHE A 10 23.10 6.73 -60.68
CA PHE A 10 22.33 6.02 -59.65
C PHE A 10 23.08 5.18 -58.58
N ALA A 11 23.00 5.65 -57.33
CA ALA A 11 23.22 4.84 -56.13
C ALA A 11 21.87 4.69 -55.40
N MET A 12 21.38 3.45 -55.27
CA MET A 12 20.38 3.08 -54.27
C MET A 12 21.12 2.86 -52.95
N SER A 13 20.91 3.76 -51.99
CA SER A 13 21.35 3.58 -50.60
C SER A 13 20.15 3.13 -49.77
N VAL A 14 20.14 1.86 -49.37
CA VAL A 14 19.26 1.34 -48.33
C VAL A 14 19.75 1.90 -46.99
N LEU A 15 18.99 2.81 -46.38
CA LEU A 15 19.21 3.20 -44.98
C LEU A 15 18.69 2.07 -44.08
N ALA A 16 19.61 1.29 -43.52
CA ALA A 16 19.32 0.46 -42.37
C ALA A 16 19.14 1.36 -41.15
N ALA A 17 17.91 1.49 -40.65
CA ALA A 17 17.64 2.04 -39.34
C ALA A 17 18.14 1.04 -38.29
N SER A 18 19.36 1.25 -37.81
CA SER A 18 19.90 0.54 -36.64
C SER A 18 19.13 0.99 -35.40
N ALA A 19 18.14 0.20 -34.98
CA ALA A 19 17.65 0.22 -33.62
C ALA A 19 18.81 -0.22 -32.72
N ALA A 20 19.44 0.71 -32.01
CA ALA A 20 20.38 0.39 -30.96
C ALA A 20 19.59 -0.33 -29.86
N GLN A 21 19.66 -1.66 -29.86
CA GLN A 21 19.21 -2.47 -28.73
C GLN A 21 20.11 -2.08 -27.56
N THR A 22 19.58 -1.35 -26.59
CA THR A 22 20.23 -1.17 -25.30
C THR A 22 20.35 -2.55 -24.67
N ALA A 23 21.54 -3.16 -24.79
CA ALA A 23 21.89 -4.33 -24.01
C ALA A 23 21.84 -3.92 -22.54
N TRP A 24 20.82 -4.40 -21.83
CA TRP A 24 20.71 -4.20 -20.39
C TRP A 24 21.93 -4.86 -19.73
N ALA A 25 22.53 -4.17 -18.77
CA ALA A 25 23.67 -4.71 -18.03
C ALA A 25 23.27 -6.01 -17.33
N THR A 26 24.21 -6.94 -17.22
CA THR A 26 23.97 -8.25 -16.60
C THR A 26 23.57 -8.08 -15.12
N PRO A 27 22.56 -8.82 -14.63
CA PRO A 27 22.18 -8.80 -13.22
C PRO A 27 23.38 -9.07 -12.30
N PRO A 28 23.39 -8.54 -11.06
CA PRO A 28 24.46 -8.78 -10.12
C PRO A 28 24.66 -10.28 -9.85
N SER A 29 25.89 -10.75 -9.84
CA SER A 29 26.23 -12.16 -9.58
C SER A 29 26.85 -12.38 -8.20
N SER A 30 26.80 -11.38 -7.32
CA SER A 30 27.41 -11.38 -5.99
C SER A 30 26.57 -10.60 -4.98
N GLY A 31 27.01 -10.56 -3.72
CA GLY A 31 26.41 -9.74 -2.68
C GLY A 31 25.03 -10.22 -2.23
N ALA A 32 24.31 -9.31 -1.56
CA ALA A 32 22.99 -9.56 -1.00
C ALA A 32 21.99 -10.05 -2.06
N TYR A 33 22.12 -9.59 -3.31
CA TYR A 33 21.29 -10.06 -4.43
C TYR A 33 21.27 -11.59 -4.55
N THR A 34 22.41 -12.25 -4.39
CA THR A 34 22.51 -13.71 -4.50
C THR A 34 22.09 -14.44 -3.22
N THR A 35 22.27 -13.83 -2.05
CA THR A 35 22.05 -14.49 -0.75
C THR A 35 20.67 -14.26 -0.15
N ASP A 36 19.98 -13.18 -0.56
CA ASP A 36 18.67 -12.85 -0.02
C ASP A 36 17.63 -13.89 -0.43
N LYS A 37 16.90 -14.37 0.57
CA LYS A 37 15.94 -15.46 0.42
C LYS A 37 14.71 -14.99 -0.34
N GLN A 38 14.12 -15.92 -1.07
CA GLN A 38 12.89 -15.73 -1.80
C GLN A 38 11.85 -16.66 -1.22
N ASN A 39 10.71 -16.12 -0.85
CA ASN A 39 9.61 -16.86 -0.28
C ASN A 39 8.45 -16.91 -1.25
N THR A 40 7.82 -18.08 -1.34
CA THR A 40 6.63 -18.29 -2.16
C THR A 40 5.59 -19.04 -1.36
N TRP A 41 4.37 -18.51 -1.31
CA TRP A 41 3.23 -19.19 -0.67
C TRP A 41 2.13 -19.46 -1.67
N VAL A 42 1.35 -20.50 -1.40
CA VAL A 42 0.15 -20.79 -2.18
C VAL A 42 -1.00 -19.93 -1.64
N GLN A 43 -1.70 -19.25 -2.53
CA GLN A 43 -2.96 -18.60 -2.20
C GLN A 43 -4.13 -19.44 -2.72
N ASP A 44 -5.08 -19.67 -1.83
CA ASP A 44 -6.35 -20.31 -2.11
C ASP A 44 -7.41 -19.82 -1.11
N ARG A 45 -8.69 -19.95 -1.45
CA ARG A 45 -9.83 -19.57 -0.59
C ARG A 45 -9.87 -20.30 0.76
N VAL A 46 -9.31 -21.51 0.85
CA VAL A 46 -9.09 -22.21 2.12
C VAL A 46 -8.11 -21.43 3.00
N GLY A 47 -7.09 -20.82 2.38
CA GLY A 47 -6.11 -19.94 3.01
C GLY A 47 -6.73 -18.69 3.63
N ASP A 48 -7.74 -18.10 3.00
CA ASP A 48 -8.43 -16.89 3.50
C ASP A 48 -9.08 -17.12 4.87
N ARG A 49 -9.58 -18.35 5.11
CA ARG A 49 -10.18 -18.76 6.39
C ARG A 49 -9.17 -19.02 7.51
N ILE A 50 -7.90 -19.13 7.16
CA ILE A 50 -6.78 -19.26 8.09
C ILE A 50 -5.84 -18.05 7.99
N SER A 51 -6.32 -16.93 7.44
CA SER A 51 -5.60 -15.67 7.38
C SER A 51 -5.08 -15.24 8.76
N THR A 52 -5.85 -15.46 9.82
CA THR A 52 -5.40 -15.24 11.21
C THR A 52 -4.19 -16.09 11.58
N VAL A 53 -4.14 -17.35 11.13
CA VAL A 53 -2.98 -18.23 11.35
C VAL A 53 -1.75 -17.67 10.63
N ASN A 54 -1.91 -17.25 9.37
CA ASN A 54 -0.82 -16.66 8.59
C ASN A 54 -0.32 -15.34 9.21
N MET A 55 -1.23 -14.52 9.73
CA MET A 55 -0.91 -13.29 10.45
C MET A 55 -0.15 -13.59 11.75
N ILE A 56 -0.62 -14.52 12.58
CA ILE A 56 0.06 -14.88 13.83
C ILE A 56 1.46 -15.45 13.52
N MET A 57 1.59 -16.32 12.52
CA MET A 57 2.89 -16.85 12.11
C MET A 57 3.83 -15.77 11.57
N CYS A 58 3.30 -14.76 10.87
CA CYS A 58 4.05 -13.57 10.49
C CYS A 58 4.55 -12.81 11.73
N ILE A 59 3.67 -12.50 12.67
CA ILE A 59 3.97 -11.76 13.90
C ILE A 59 5.08 -12.47 14.70
N ILE A 60 4.93 -13.78 14.95
CA ILE A 60 5.94 -14.58 15.67
C ILE A 60 7.28 -14.62 14.91
N GLY A 61 7.22 -14.77 13.58
CA GLY A 61 8.42 -14.73 12.73
C GLY A 61 9.14 -13.37 12.79
N SER A 62 8.39 -12.27 12.80
CA SER A 62 8.93 -10.91 12.86
C SER A 62 9.61 -10.58 14.20
N MET A 63 9.36 -11.35 15.27
CA MET A 63 10.05 -11.21 16.56
C MET A 63 11.45 -11.84 16.59
N ARG A 64 11.76 -12.74 15.64
CA ARG A 64 13.04 -13.48 15.57
C ARG A 64 13.49 -14.15 16.86
N GLY A 65 12.56 -14.80 17.57
CA GLY A 65 12.89 -15.61 18.75
C GLY A 65 13.97 -16.66 18.45
N ASP A 66 14.00 -17.18 17.23
CA ASP A 66 15.03 -18.10 16.71
C ASP A 66 16.45 -17.52 16.69
N ALA A 67 16.60 -16.20 16.48
CA ALA A 67 17.90 -15.55 16.42
C ALA A 67 18.33 -14.95 17.76
N MET A 68 17.37 -14.70 18.64
CA MET A 68 17.56 -14.04 19.93
C MET A 68 17.56 -15.02 21.12
N VAL A 69 17.75 -16.32 20.84
CA VAL A 69 17.77 -17.37 21.85
C VAL A 69 18.84 -17.09 22.91
N ASN A 70 18.44 -17.15 24.19
CA ASN A 70 19.29 -16.95 25.35
C ASN A 70 20.00 -15.57 25.42
N GLN A 71 19.51 -14.56 24.70
CA GLN A 71 20.04 -13.17 24.78
C GLN A 71 19.42 -12.35 25.92
N GLY A 72 18.53 -12.95 26.71
CA GLY A 72 17.69 -12.27 27.69
C GLY A 72 16.47 -11.59 27.05
N PRO A 73 15.59 -10.96 27.85
CA PRO A 73 14.41 -10.29 27.33
C PRO A 73 14.77 -9.08 26.46
N TYR A 74 14.07 -8.91 25.34
CA TYR A 74 14.31 -7.86 24.36
C TYR A 74 13.01 -7.27 23.81
N VAL A 75 13.10 -6.09 23.18
CA VAL A 75 11.97 -5.44 22.50
C VAL A 75 11.97 -5.79 21.02
N ALA A 76 10.81 -6.11 20.45
CA ALA A 76 10.58 -6.29 19.03
C ALA A 76 9.48 -5.32 18.54
N LEU A 77 9.67 -4.72 17.37
CA LEU A 77 8.63 -3.95 16.68
C LEU A 77 8.13 -4.76 15.48
N ILE A 78 6.83 -5.04 15.44
CA ILE A 78 6.17 -5.82 14.39
C ILE A 78 5.33 -4.88 13.56
N ASP A 79 5.60 -4.79 12.26
CA ASP A 79 4.79 -3.99 11.33
C ASP A 79 3.47 -4.74 11.07
N GLN A 80 2.38 -4.24 11.65
CA GLN A 80 1.06 -4.85 11.55
C GLN A 80 0.60 -4.90 10.09
N GLY A 81 0.83 -3.82 9.32
CA GLY A 81 0.43 -3.75 7.91
C GLY A 81 1.07 -4.86 7.07
N LYS A 82 2.32 -5.24 7.37
CA LYS A 82 3.00 -6.35 6.69
C LYS A 82 2.45 -7.73 7.04
N CYS A 83 1.93 -7.91 8.25
CA CYS A 83 1.36 -9.17 8.68
C CYS A 83 -0.14 -9.30 8.36
N GLU A 84 -0.88 -8.20 8.32
CA GLU A 84 -2.29 -8.12 7.93
C GLU A 84 -2.46 -8.27 6.41
N GLY A 85 -1.50 -7.79 5.62
CA GLY A 85 -1.52 -7.81 4.15
C GLY A 85 -1.28 -9.15 3.46
N ARG A 86 -1.16 -10.27 4.19
CA ARG A 86 -1.00 -11.61 3.59
C ARG A 86 -2.33 -12.24 3.13
N GLY A 87 -3.48 -11.66 3.50
CA GLY A 87 -4.81 -12.20 3.19
C GLY A 87 -5.68 -11.31 2.29
N ASP A 88 -5.59 -9.99 2.39
CA ASP A 88 -6.45 -9.11 1.58
C ASP A 88 -5.92 -7.67 1.58
N SER A 89 -5.09 -7.31 0.60
CA SER A 89 -4.68 -5.93 0.36
C SER A 89 -5.78 -5.10 -0.33
N SER A 90 -7.05 -5.44 -0.11
CA SER A 90 -8.22 -4.91 -0.82
C SER A 90 -8.59 -3.46 -0.45
N LYS A 91 -7.62 -2.54 -0.40
CA LYS A 91 -7.90 -1.09 -0.29
C LYS A 91 -7.02 -0.18 -1.17
N SER A 92 -6.40 -0.70 -2.24
CA SER A 92 -5.70 0.13 -3.25
C SER A 92 -6.64 0.95 -4.15
N THR A 93 -7.97 0.78 -4.06
CA THR A 93 -8.94 1.61 -4.80
C THR A 93 -9.22 2.94 -4.11
N SER A 94 -8.78 3.15 -2.87
CA SER A 94 -8.99 4.44 -2.22
C SER A 94 -8.08 5.51 -2.84
N THR A 95 -8.63 6.71 -3.05
CA THR A 95 -7.90 7.95 -3.37
C THR A 95 -6.88 8.38 -2.29
N SER A 96 -6.70 7.53 -1.27
CA SER A 96 -5.88 7.70 -0.09
C SER A 96 -4.71 6.72 -0.07
N ALA A 97 -4.03 6.52 -1.21
CA ALA A 97 -2.75 5.81 -1.29
C ALA A 97 -1.67 6.38 -0.32
N GLY A 98 -1.90 7.53 0.31
CA GLY A 98 -1.08 8.05 1.41
C GLY A 98 -1.39 7.49 2.80
N ALA A 99 -2.59 6.98 3.06
CA ALA A 99 -2.97 6.41 4.36
C ALA A 99 -2.45 4.98 4.54
N SER A 100 -2.32 4.22 3.45
CA SER A 100 -1.81 2.84 3.42
C SER A 100 -0.30 2.71 3.68
N ASN A 101 0.43 3.82 3.76
CA ASN A 101 1.89 3.84 3.89
C ASN A 101 2.39 4.26 5.30
N ALA A 102 1.48 4.59 6.22
CA ALA A 102 1.86 4.84 7.60
C ALA A 102 2.11 3.48 8.28
N THR A 103 3.35 3.26 8.70
CA THR A 103 3.74 2.02 9.39
C THR A 103 3.02 1.97 10.75
N ASN A 104 2.22 0.93 10.98
CA ASN A 104 1.57 0.71 12.27
C ASN A 104 2.31 -0.42 12.98
N TYR A 105 3.00 -0.11 14.09
CA TYR A 105 3.81 -1.09 14.79
C TYR A 105 3.09 -1.64 16.02
N MET A 106 3.05 -2.96 16.16
CA MET A 106 2.83 -3.60 17.46
C MET A 106 4.17 -3.71 18.18
N SER A 107 4.25 -3.23 19.42
CA SER A 107 5.44 -3.44 20.25
C SER A 107 5.31 -4.76 21.00
N SER A 108 6.40 -5.49 21.14
CA SER A 108 6.43 -6.69 21.96
C SER A 108 7.68 -6.77 22.83
N VAL A 109 7.51 -7.20 24.08
CA VAL A 109 8.61 -7.75 24.88
C VAL A 109 8.66 -9.25 24.64
N VAL A 110 9.84 -9.75 24.29
CA VAL A 110 10.05 -11.16 23.93
C VAL A 110 11.17 -11.73 24.78
N GLU A 111 10.96 -12.94 25.29
CA GLU A 111 11.98 -13.75 25.95
C GLU A 111 12.05 -15.11 25.26
N SER A 112 13.23 -15.44 24.72
CA SER A 112 13.46 -16.72 24.06
C SER A 112 14.56 -17.51 24.76
N THR A 113 14.25 -18.76 25.12
CA THR A 113 15.16 -19.62 25.89
C THR A 113 15.24 -21.02 25.29
N GLN A 114 16.42 -21.61 25.38
CA GLN A 114 16.67 -22.99 25.00
C GLN A 114 17.79 -23.57 25.86
N ALA A 115 17.52 -24.65 26.58
CA ALA A 115 18.50 -25.24 27.52
C ALA A 115 19.70 -25.88 26.80
N SER A 116 19.45 -26.55 25.68
CA SER A 116 20.44 -27.07 24.75
C SER A 116 19.85 -27.17 23.35
N VAL A 117 20.67 -27.43 22.33
CA VAL A 117 20.20 -27.58 20.94
C VAL A 117 19.18 -28.70 20.72
N ASN A 118 19.05 -29.64 21.67
CA ASN A 118 18.09 -30.75 21.62
C ASN A 118 16.84 -30.50 22.49
N ASP A 119 16.85 -29.46 23.32
CA ASP A 119 15.72 -29.09 24.17
C ASP A 119 14.76 -28.17 23.42
N PRO A 120 13.48 -28.12 23.83
CA PRO A 120 12.51 -27.22 23.21
C PRO A 120 12.96 -25.76 23.27
N LEU A 121 12.79 -25.06 22.15
CA LEU A 121 12.85 -23.61 22.10
C LEU A 121 11.54 -23.05 22.68
N ILE A 122 11.64 -22.26 23.74
CA ILE A 122 10.50 -21.59 24.38
C ILE A 122 10.55 -20.11 24.02
N ILE A 123 9.45 -19.59 23.49
CA ILE A 123 9.28 -18.16 23.20
C ILE A 123 8.07 -17.66 24.01
N LYS A 124 8.32 -16.63 24.81
CA LYS A 124 7.30 -15.88 25.55
C LYS A 124 7.24 -14.48 24.97
N ALA A 125 6.06 -14.03 24.56
CA ALA A 125 5.88 -12.69 24.00
C ALA A 125 4.65 -11.99 24.60
N TRP A 126 4.88 -10.78 25.11
CA TRP A 126 3.84 -9.83 25.53
C TRP A 126 3.76 -8.77 24.45
N LEU A 127 2.69 -8.78 23.66
CA LEU A 127 2.48 -7.81 22.60
C LEU A 127 1.50 -6.76 23.08
N HIS A 128 1.78 -5.50 22.77
CA HIS A 128 1.00 -4.34 23.18
C HIS A 128 0.44 -3.67 21.93
N ASP A 129 -0.89 -3.58 21.88
CA ASP A 129 -1.64 -2.94 20.80
C ASP A 129 -2.51 -1.81 21.37
N GLU A 130 -2.59 -0.69 20.63
CA GLU A 130 -3.42 0.47 20.99
C GLU A 130 -4.16 0.95 19.75
N GLN A 131 -5.49 0.93 19.80
CA GLN A 131 -6.36 1.34 18.68
C GLN A 131 -7.30 2.48 19.10
N GLU A 132 -7.53 3.46 18.23
CA GLU A 132 -8.55 4.49 18.42
C GLU A 132 -9.93 3.95 18.01
N ASN A 133 -10.89 3.90 18.94
CA ASN A 133 -12.29 3.64 18.60
C ASN A 133 -13.16 4.81 19.08
N GLY A 134 -13.74 5.56 18.14
CA GLY A 134 -14.64 6.67 18.44
C GLY A 134 -14.00 7.83 19.24
N GLY A 135 -12.69 8.05 19.11
CA GLY A 135 -11.98 9.13 19.82
C GLY A 135 -11.42 8.75 21.19
N SER A 136 -11.46 7.46 21.58
CA SER A 136 -10.84 6.97 22.82
C SER A 136 -9.86 5.82 22.54
N PRO A 137 -8.64 5.85 23.11
CA PRO A 137 -7.68 4.77 22.93
C PRO A 137 -8.15 3.51 23.66
N GLN A 138 -8.21 2.39 22.94
CA GLN A 138 -8.43 1.05 23.46
C GLN A 138 -7.09 0.33 23.46
N LYS A 139 -6.60 -0.06 24.64
CA LYS A 139 -5.34 -0.79 24.79
C LYS A 139 -5.62 -2.27 24.99
N MET A 140 -4.79 -3.11 24.39
CA MET A 140 -4.86 -4.56 24.51
C MET A 140 -3.46 -5.14 24.69
N THR A 141 -3.34 -6.09 25.62
CA THR A 141 -2.17 -6.95 25.74
C THR A 141 -2.48 -8.32 25.14
N ILE A 142 -1.66 -8.76 24.18
CA ILE A 142 -1.73 -10.09 23.59
C ILE A 142 -0.60 -10.93 24.16
N TYR A 143 -0.95 -12.04 24.80
CA TYR A 143 0.00 -13.02 25.32
C TYR A 143 0.20 -14.10 24.27
N ALA A 144 1.45 -14.39 23.88
CA ALA A 144 1.78 -15.50 23.01
C ALA A 144 2.84 -16.41 23.63
N TYR A 145 2.51 -17.70 23.78
CA TYR A 145 3.38 -18.74 24.30
C TYR A 145 3.67 -19.78 23.22
N VAL A 146 4.95 -19.95 22.86
CA VAL A 146 5.37 -20.92 21.85
C VAL A 146 6.37 -21.90 22.44
N VAL A 147 6.17 -23.19 22.16
CA VAL A 147 7.10 -24.27 22.47
C VAL A 147 7.39 -25.01 21.16
N ALA A 148 8.59 -24.87 20.63
CA ALA A 148 9.04 -25.56 19.43
C ALA A 148 10.02 -26.69 19.80
N THR A 149 9.72 -27.91 19.41
CA THR A 149 10.50 -29.11 19.75
C THR A 149 11.31 -29.65 18.59
N ALA A 150 10.97 -29.29 17.35
CA ALA A 150 11.77 -29.58 16.17
C ALA A 150 11.55 -28.53 15.08
N GLY A 151 12.62 -28.17 14.38
CA GLY A 151 12.53 -27.37 13.16
C GLY A 151 11.93 -28.15 11.98
N LYS A 152 11.76 -27.47 10.86
CA LYS A 152 11.31 -28.06 9.59
C LYS A 152 12.25 -29.18 9.14
N SER A 153 11.67 -30.32 8.74
CA SER A 153 12.37 -31.43 8.08
C SER A 153 11.47 -32.10 7.04
N ASP A 154 12.00 -33.05 6.27
CA ASP A 154 11.20 -33.83 5.31
C ASP A 154 10.09 -34.63 6.00
N GLN A 155 10.35 -35.13 7.22
CA GLN A 155 9.37 -35.85 8.02
C GLN A 155 8.36 -34.91 8.69
N ASN A 156 8.79 -33.69 9.06
CA ASN A 156 7.95 -32.69 9.71
C ASN A 156 8.04 -31.37 8.92
N PRO A 157 7.33 -31.23 7.79
CA PRO A 157 7.46 -30.06 6.90
C PRO A 157 7.11 -28.73 7.56
N ASN A 158 6.28 -28.76 8.60
CA ASN A 158 5.86 -27.59 9.40
C ASN A 158 6.69 -27.42 10.69
N GLY A 159 7.66 -28.29 10.95
CA GLY A 159 8.27 -28.45 12.27
C GLY A 159 7.29 -29.01 13.30
N LEU A 160 7.75 -29.13 14.54
CA LEU A 160 6.95 -29.59 15.67
C LEU A 160 6.87 -28.47 16.70
N PHE A 161 5.66 -27.98 16.97
CA PHE A 161 5.46 -26.89 17.91
C PHE A 161 4.03 -26.84 18.45
N SER A 162 3.88 -26.19 19.60
CA SER A 162 2.59 -25.75 20.12
C SER A 162 2.66 -24.25 20.42
N MET A 163 1.64 -23.52 20.01
CA MET A 163 1.47 -22.10 20.27
C MET A 163 0.10 -21.86 20.90
N TYR A 164 0.05 -20.96 21.88
CA TYR A 164 -1.16 -20.53 22.58
C TYR A 164 -1.18 -19.02 22.68
N PHE A 165 -2.34 -18.41 22.45
CA PHE A 165 -2.47 -16.95 22.51
C PHE A 165 -3.79 -16.50 23.13
N CYS A 166 -3.78 -15.30 23.73
CA CYS A 166 -4.94 -14.65 24.35
C CYS A 166 -4.77 -13.13 24.30
N GLY A 167 -5.79 -12.39 23.87
CA GLY A 167 -5.83 -10.92 23.93
C GLY A 167 -6.71 -10.44 25.07
N GLU A 168 -6.17 -9.62 25.97
CA GLU A 168 -6.88 -9.00 27.09
C GLU A 168 -6.93 -7.47 26.94
N PRO A 169 -8.10 -6.82 27.00
CA PRO A 169 -8.18 -5.36 27.00
C PRO A 169 -7.81 -4.78 28.37
N ASP A 170 -7.23 -3.58 28.41
CA ASP A 170 -6.70 -2.93 29.62
C ASP A 170 -7.74 -2.66 30.73
N GLY A 171 -9.04 -2.77 30.42
CA GLY A 171 -10.13 -2.64 31.40
C GLY A 171 -10.67 -3.95 31.99
N SER A 172 -10.26 -5.11 31.47
CA SER A 172 -10.81 -6.41 31.86
C SER A 172 -9.71 -7.49 32.01
N PRO A 173 -8.75 -7.29 32.94
CA PRO A 173 -7.65 -8.23 33.11
C PRO A 173 -8.19 -9.62 33.48
N GLY A 174 -7.68 -10.64 32.80
CA GLY A 174 -8.07 -12.05 32.99
C GLY A 174 -9.20 -12.52 32.08
N THR A 175 -9.75 -11.64 31.23
CA THR A 175 -10.78 -12.01 30.26
C THR A 175 -10.22 -11.87 28.84
N CYS A 176 -9.96 -13.00 28.19
CA CYS A 176 -9.55 -13.03 26.79
C CYS A 176 -10.74 -12.65 25.89
N VAL A 177 -10.63 -11.54 25.14
CA VAL A 177 -11.62 -11.19 24.10
C VAL A 177 -11.43 -12.04 22.85
N PHE A 178 -10.23 -12.54 22.62
CA PHE A 178 -9.95 -13.66 21.73
C PHE A 178 -8.90 -14.57 22.34
N ARG A 179 -8.96 -15.86 22.02
CA ARG A 179 -7.92 -16.83 22.38
C ARG A 179 -7.87 -17.97 21.38
N GLY A 180 -6.71 -18.59 21.27
CA GLY A 180 -6.53 -19.69 20.35
C GLY A 180 -5.24 -20.47 20.56
N SER A 181 -5.10 -21.51 19.74
CA SER A 181 -3.95 -22.40 19.74
C SER A 181 -3.65 -22.88 18.32
N LEU A 182 -2.37 -23.04 18.01
CA LEU A 182 -1.87 -23.66 16.80
C LEU A 182 -0.87 -24.73 17.19
N LYS A 183 -1.10 -25.97 16.75
CA LYS A 183 -0.23 -27.09 17.05
C LYS A 183 0.18 -27.81 15.77
N SER A 184 1.47 -28.08 15.64
CA SER A 184 2.06 -28.96 14.63
C SER A 184 2.65 -30.18 15.31
N ASP A 185 2.17 -31.36 14.93
CA ASP A 185 2.74 -32.65 15.34
C ASP A 185 2.99 -33.54 14.12
N ALA A 186 3.50 -34.76 14.34
CA ALA A 186 3.80 -35.69 13.25
C ALA A 186 2.57 -36.09 12.42
N SER A 187 1.35 -35.89 12.92
CA SER A 187 0.10 -36.15 12.19
C SER A 187 -0.35 -34.96 11.33
N GLY A 188 0.19 -33.75 11.56
CA GLY A 188 -0.15 -32.53 10.83
C GLY A 188 -0.47 -31.35 11.74
N LEU A 189 -1.30 -30.42 11.26
CA LEU A 189 -1.63 -29.16 11.94
C LEU A 189 -3.03 -29.19 12.56
N SER A 190 -3.18 -28.58 13.74
CA SER A 190 -4.49 -28.35 14.38
C SER A 190 -4.56 -26.90 14.87
N PHE A 191 -5.65 -26.22 14.57
CA PHE A 191 -5.87 -24.83 14.96
C PHE A 191 -7.27 -24.64 15.55
N TYR A 192 -7.34 -23.89 16.64
CA TYR A 192 -8.60 -23.50 17.28
C TYR A 192 -8.50 -22.05 17.70
N GLN A 193 -9.52 -21.25 17.39
CA GLN A 193 -9.67 -19.89 17.88
C GLN A 193 -11.14 -19.62 18.22
N GLU A 194 -11.35 -18.85 19.27
CA GLU A 194 -12.62 -18.20 19.57
C GLU A 194 -12.40 -16.70 19.83
N GLU A 195 -13.40 -15.92 19.46
CA GLU A 195 -13.43 -14.47 19.63
C GLU A 195 -14.82 -14.05 20.09
N ASN A 196 -14.86 -13.21 21.12
CA ASN A 196 -16.07 -12.63 21.71
C ASN A 196 -16.01 -11.11 21.58
N GLY A 197 -16.14 -10.61 20.35
CA GLY A 197 -16.08 -9.19 20.00
C GLY A 197 -17.45 -8.54 19.74
N GLY A 198 -17.43 -7.25 19.36
CA GLY A 198 -18.63 -6.46 19.08
C GLY A 198 -19.49 -6.94 17.90
N GLY A 199 -18.95 -7.80 17.03
CA GLY A 199 -19.67 -8.44 15.91
C GLY A 199 -20.41 -9.74 16.27
N GLY A 200 -20.31 -10.19 17.53
CA GLY A 200 -20.82 -11.48 18.00
C GLY A 200 -19.74 -12.56 18.08
N PRO A 201 -20.08 -13.75 18.62
CA PRO A 201 -19.11 -14.82 18.82
C PRO A 201 -18.66 -15.42 17.49
N SER A 202 -17.35 -15.51 17.30
CA SER A 202 -16.72 -16.14 16.15
C SER A 202 -15.85 -17.31 16.60
N THR A 203 -15.86 -18.39 15.83
CA THR A 203 -14.98 -19.54 16.06
C THR A 203 -14.36 -20.01 14.75
N THR A 204 -13.10 -20.41 14.79
CA THR A 204 -12.38 -21.01 13.66
C THR A 204 -11.70 -22.28 14.12
N ARG A 205 -11.90 -23.38 13.38
CA ARG A 205 -11.33 -24.69 13.68
C ARG A 205 -10.75 -25.28 12.43
N LEU A 206 -9.49 -25.72 12.48
CA LEU A 206 -8.83 -26.42 11.39
C LEU A 206 -8.16 -27.69 11.90
N LYS A 207 -8.26 -28.75 11.09
CA LYS A 207 -7.41 -29.94 11.19
C LYS A 207 -6.85 -30.23 9.81
N LEU A 208 -5.54 -30.34 9.72
CA LEU A 208 -4.80 -30.82 8.57
C LEU A 208 -4.10 -32.12 8.98
N HIS A 209 -4.33 -33.17 8.20
CA HIS A 209 -3.54 -34.38 8.23
C HIS A 209 -2.53 -34.36 7.07
N THR A 210 -1.26 -34.62 7.38
CA THR A 210 -0.18 -34.62 6.37
C THR A 210 0.37 -36.01 6.17
N ASP A 211 0.66 -36.36 4.92
CA ASP A 211 1.42 -37.53 4.50
C ASP A 211 2.66 -37.07 3.69
N PRO A 212 3.75 -36.67 4.37
CA PRO A 212 4.94 -36.14 3.71
C PRO A 212 5.62 -37.15 2.78
N ALA A 213 5.45 -38.47 3.02
CA ALA A 213 6.09 -39.51 2.23
C ALA A 213 5.53 -39.58 0.80
N ASN A 214 4.28 -39.15 0.60
CA ASN A 214 3.58 -39.15 -0.68
C ASN A 214 3.29 -37.73 -1.21
N ASP A 215 3.83 -36.70 -0.57
CA ASP A 215 3.50 -35.28 -0.82
C ASP A 215 1.98 -35.05 -0.87
N ALA A 216 1.27 -35.64 0.10
CA ALA A 216 -0.18 -35.70 0.14
C ALA A 216 -0.71 -35.24 1.51
N GLY A 217 -2.01 -34.97 1.57
CA GLY A 217 -2.68 -34.60 2.80
C GLY A 217 -4.13 -34.21 2.59
N GLU A 218 -4.84 -34.05 3.70
CA GLU A 218 -6.24 -33.70 3.70
C GLU A 218 -6.60 -32.89 4.94
N GLY A 219 -7.61 -32.04 4.81
CA GLY A 219 -7.98 -31.17 5.90
C GLY A 219 -9.41 -30.65 5.83
N THR A 220 -9.84 -30.15 6.97
CA THR A 220 -11.16 -29.58 7.18
C THR A 220 -11.05 -28.30 7.98
N ILE A 221 -11.84 -27.29 7.59
CA ILE A 221 -11.99 -26.03 8.30
C ILE A 221 -13.47 -25.81 8.55
N SER A 222 -13.86 -25.47 9.79
CA SER A 222 -15.23 -25.00 10.04
C SER A 222 -15.28 -24.00 11.17
N GLY A 223 -16.32 -23.18 11.15
CA GLY A 223 -16.44 -22.12 12.12
C GLY A 223 -17.74 -21.35 12.01
N THR A 224 -17.81 -20.28 12.80
CA THR A 224 -18.84 -19.25 12.73
C THR A 224 -18.15 -17.90 12.63
N GLU A 225 -18.61 -17.04 11.73
CA GLU A 225 -18.16 -15.66 11.58
C GLU A 225 -19.39 -14.76 11.72
N ASN A 226 -19.42 -13.91 12.75
CA ASN A 226 -20.61 -13.10 13.09
C ASN A 226 -21.90 -13.95 13.13
N SER A 227 -21.83 -15.11 13.78
CA SER A 227 -22.90 -16.12 13.83
C SER A 227 -23.25 -16.83 12.51
N THR A 228 -22.58 -16.54 11.40
CA THR A 228 -22.78 -17.23 10.11
C THR A 228 -21.84 -18.44 10.00
N PRO A 229 -22.36 -19.68 9.85
CA PRO A 229 -21.52 -20.85 9.76
C PRO A 229 -20.83 -20.96 8.39
N TYR A 230 -19.61 -21.48 8.39
CA TYR A 230 -18.87 -21.84 7.17
C TYR A 230 -18.15 -23.19 7.35
N SER A 231 -17.87 -23.86 6.22
CA SER A 231 -17.18 -25.15 6.21
C SER A 231 -16.42 -25.36 4.90
N TYR A 232 -15.20 -25.85 5.00
CA TYR A 232 -14.34 -26.20 3.88
C TYR A 232 -13.74 -27.58 4.07
N LEU A 233 -13.71 -28.35 2.99
CA LEU A 233 -12.96 -29.59 2.89
C LEU A 233 -11.89 -29.42 1.83
N PHE A 234 -10.71 -29.98 2.05
CA PHE A 234 -9.65 -29.98 1.05
C PHE A 234 -8.77 -31.23 1.14
N ALA A 235 -8.17 -31.58 0.02
CA ALA A 235 -7.18 -32.66 -0.10
C ALA A 235 -6.15 -32.31 -1.16
N PHE A 236 -4.95 -32.83 -1.02
CA PHE A 236 -3.88 -32.74 -2.02
C PHE A 236 -3.11 -34.05 -2.13
N ASP A 237 -2.58 -34.27 -3.33
CA ASP A 237 -1.53 -35.24 -3.64
C ASP A 237 -0.42 -34.51 -4.42
N ALA A 238 0.67 -35.18 -4.77
CA ALA A 238 1.81 -34.55 -5.47
C ALA A 238 1.43 -33.74 -6.73
N ALA A 239 0.32 -34.04 -7.40
CA ALA A 239 -0.08 -33.41 -8.66
C ALA A 239 -1.24 -32.42 -8.51
N ASN A 240 -2.19 -32.66 -7.61
CA ASN A 240 -3.44 -31.92 -7.58
C ASN A 240 -3.86 -31.48 -6.18
N PHE A 241 -4.58 -30.36 -6.13
CA PHE A 241 -5.28 -29.86 -4.95
C PHE A 241 -6.79 -29.81 -5.26
N ARG A 242 -7.61 -30.32 -4.35
CA ARG A 242 -9.08 -30.34 -4.47
C ARG A 242 -9.68 -29.71 -3.23
N ARG A 243 -10.64 -28.81 -3.40
CA ARG A 243 -11.40 -28.22 -2.29
C ARG A 243 -12.90 -28.16 -2.55
N LYS A 244 -13.65 -28.00 -1.47
CA LYS A 244 -15.09 -27.76 -1.48
C LYS A 244 -15.49 -26.82 -0.36
N GLU A 245 -16.34 -25.85 -0.67
CA GLU A 245 -16.93 -24.91 0.28
C GLU A 245 -18.40 -25.27 0.52
N GLY A 246 -18.75 -25.71 1.73
CA GLY A 246 -20.13 -26.06 2.09
C GLY A 246 -20.81 -26.97 1.05
N SER A 247 -21.93 -26.49 0.49
CA SER A 247 -22.70 -27.19 -0.54
C SER A 247 -22.28 -26.86 -1.98
N ASN A 248 -21.26 -26.02 -2.19
CA ASN A 248 -20.79 -25.62 -3.52
C ASN A 248 -20.16 -26.80 -4.25
N ALA A 249 -20.01 -26.67 -5.57
CA ALA A 249 -19.28 -27.65 -6.37
C ALA A 249 -17.80 -27.66 -5.98
N ASP A 250 -17.19 -28.86 -6.04
CA ASP A 250 -15.76 -29.02 -5.82
C ASP A 250 -14.96 -28.30 -6.91
N VAL A 251 -13.83 -27.72 -6.53
CA VAL A 251 -12.87 -27.09 -7.45
C VAL A 251 -11.52 -27.78 -7.31
N CYS A 252 -10.86 -28.01 -8.45
CA CYS A 252 -9.60 -28.74 -8.52
C CYS A 252 -8.54 -27.91 -9.23
N PHE A 253 -7.30 -28.08 -8.79
CA PHE A 253 -6.15 -27.32 -9.24
C PHE A 253 -4.94 -28.22 -9.48
N ASP A 254 -4.11 -27.82 -10.42
CA ASP A 254 -2.79 -28.39 -10.67
C ASP A 254 -1.76 -27.77 -9.72
N ARG A 255 -0.95 -28.62 -9.07
CA ARG A 255 0.13 -28.19 -8.18
C ARG A 255 1.44 -27.91 -8.92
N ASP A 256 1.55 -28.21 -10.21
CA ASP A 256 2.67 -27.75 -11.02
C ASP A 256 2.63 -26.22 -11.14
N LYS A 257 3.61 -25.57 -10.53
CA LYS A 257 3.78 -24.11 -10.55
C LYS A 257 3.86 -23.54 -11.97
N ASN A 258 4.27 -24.32 -12.96
CA ASN A 258 4.31 -23.88 -14.36
C ASN A 258 2.93 -23.68 -14.96
N ASN A 259 1.91 -24.31 -14.37
CA ASN A 259 0.50 -24.19 -14.75
C ASN A 259 -0.26 -23.19 -13.86
N GLY A 260 0.42 -22.60 -12.86
CA GLY A 260 -0.12 -21.57 -11.98
C GLY A 260 0.26 -20.15 -12.41
N ASP A 261 -0.38 -19.18 -11.78
CA ASP A 261 -0.07 -17.76 -11.92
C ASP A 261 0.57 -17.24 -10.64
N SER A 262 1.56 -16.34 -10.75
CA SER A 262 2.16 -15.70 -9.58
C SER A 262 1.86 -14.21 -9.50
N SER A 263 1.94 -13.70 -8.27
CA SER A 263 1.90 -12.27 -7.99
C SER A 263 2.90 -11.95 -6.88
N THR A 264 3.82 -11.05 -7.16
CA THR A 264 4.90 -10.65 -6.26
C THR A 264 4.50 -9.39 -5.52
N TRP A 265 4.55 -9.48 -4.20
CA TRP A 265 4.12 -8.43 -3.29
C TRP A 265 5.28 -7.62 -2.71
N ARG A 266 6.50 -8.19 -2.70
CA ARG A 266 7.71 -7.48 -2.27
C ARG A 266 8.90 -7.77 -3.16
N TYR A 267 9.63 -6.71 -3.51
CA TYR A 267 10.87 -6.78 -4.27
C TYR A 267 12.03 -6.18 -3.48
N GLY A 268 13.15 -6.87 -3.47
CA GLY A 268 14.44 -6.30 -3.09
C GLY A 268 14.97 -5.47 -4.26
N THR A 269 15.54 -4.30 -3.96
CA THR A 269 16.21 -3.45 -4.95
C THR A 269 17.70 -3.39 -4.65
N TYR A 270 18.54 -3.56 -5.66
CA TYR A 270 19.99 -3.75 -5.51
C TYR A 270 20.78 -2.84 -6.44
N ASN A 271 21.96 -2.44 -5.97
CA ASN A 271 22.96 -1.78 -6.78
C ASN A 271 23.61 -2.78 -7.75
N SER A 272 24.39 -2.27 -8.70
CA SER A 272 25.10 -3.09 -9.70
C SER A 272 26.15 -4.02 -9.12
N ASP A 273 26.67 -3.74 -7.92
CA ASP A 273 27.60 -4.62 -7.18
C ASP A 273 26.90 -5.75 -6.40
N GLY A 274 25.56 -5.76 -6.39
CA GLY A 274 24.73 -6.72 -5.66
C GLY A 274 24.48 -6.37 -4.20
N SER A 275 24.97 -5.24 -3.71
CA SER A 275 24.54 -4.67 -2.43
C SER A 275 23.08 -4.20 -2.50
N ARG A 276 22.40 -4.15 -1.35
CA ARG A 276 21.04 -3.59 -1.26
C ARG A 276 21.09 -2.10 -1.57
N LEU A 277 20.12 -1.60 -2.32
CA LEU A 277 19.93 -0.15 -2.44
C LEU A 277 19.38 0.35 -1.11
N ASP A 278 20.07 1.32 -0.52
CA ASP A 278 19.65 1.99 0.71
C ASP A 278 19.15 3.41 0.41
N VAL A 279 18.26 3.92 1.26
CA VAL A 279 17.89 5.34 1.30
C VAL A 279 18.94 6.06 2.14
N ALA A 280 19.42 7.22 1.72
CA ALA A 280 20.53 7.91 2.41
C ALA A 280 20.12 8.37 3.83
N ASN A 281 18.92 8.92 3.97
CA ASN A 281 18.31 9.27 5.25
C ASN A 281 16.98 8.50 5.42
N PRO A 282 17.02 7.20 5.80
CA PRO A 282 15.80 6.42 5.99
C PRO A 282 15.06 6.86 7.27
N GLY A 283 13.84 6.37 7.42
CA GLY A 283 13.15 6.44 8.71
C GLY A 283 13.92 5.73 9.82
N PHE A 284 13.66 6.08 11.07
CA PHE A 284 14.36 5.52 12.23
C PHE A 284 13.42 5.32 13.43
N PRO A 285 13.71 4.33 14.30
CA PRO A 285 12.93 4.13 15.51
C PRO A 285 13.13 5.27 16.51
N VAL A 286 12.09 5.57 17.26
CA VAL A 286 12.09 6.57 18.33
C VAL A 286 11.65 5.98 19.66
N LYS A 287 12.09 6.59 20.75
CA LYS A 287 11.60 6.34 22.10
C LYS A 287 11.02 7.63 22.66
N TYR A 288 9.78 7.57 23.12
CA TYR A 288 9.09 8.66 23.80
C TYR A 288 8.84 8.28 25.26
N VAL A 289 9.21 9.15 26.20
CA VAL A 289 9.00 8.94 27.63
C VAL A 289 8.19 10.11 28.18
N ASN A 290 7.06 9.82 28.84
CA ASN A 290 6.24 10.81 29.54
C ASN A 290 5.90 10.32 30.95
N GLY A 291 6.58 10.87 31.96
CA GLY A 291 6.44 10.39 33.33
C GLY A 291 6.89 8.93 33.48
N ALA A 292 5.97 8.05 33.90
CA ALA A 292 6.22 6.62 34.03
C ALA A 292 6.00 5.84 32.71
N ASP A 293 5.30 6.44 31.75
CA ASP A 293 4.94 5.78 30.50
C ASP A 293 6.09 5.91 29.49
N THR A 294 6.39 4.80 28.82
CA THR A 294 7.40 4.73 27.76
C THR A 294 6.82 4.09 26.52
N TYR A 295 6.98 4.76 25.40
CA TYR A 295 6.45 4.37 24.10
C TYR A 295 7.59 4.23 23.09
N TYR A 296 7.45 3.27 22.19
CA TYR A 296 8.33 3.10 21.04
C TYR A 296 7.55 3.40 19.77
N GLY A 297 8.21 4.06 18.84
CA GLY A 297 7.61 4.47 17.59
C GLY A 297 8.60 4.40 16.46
N PHE A 298 8.15 4.88 15.30
CA PHE A 298 8.99 4.97 14.12
C PHE A 298 8.73 6.29 13.42
N TRP A 299 9.80 6.97 13.04
CA TRP A 299 9.72 8.19 12.25
C TRP A 299 10.10 7.89 10.82
N SER A 300 9.17 8.06 9.88
CA SER A 300 9.42 7.91 8.44
C SER A 300 9.16 9.22 7.69
N PHE A 301 9.35 9.21 6.36
CA PHE A 301 8.95 10.33 5.50
C PHE A 301 7.47 10.71 5.68
N TRP A 302 6.62 9.74 6.02
CA TRP A 302 5.19 9.94 6.20
C TRP A 302 4.82 10.58 7.55
N GLY A 303 5.78 10.72 8.47
CA GLY A 303 5.62 11.34 9.78
C GLY A 303 6.15 10.48 10.92
N LEU A 304 5.99 10.99 12.14
CA LEU A 304 6.20 10.22 13.36
C LEU A 304 4.96 9.38 13.65
N TRP A 305 5.17 8.08 13.81
CA TRP A 305 4.18 7.20 14.39
C TRP A 305 4.55 6.89 15.85
N LEU A 306 3.60 7.13 16.74
CA LEU A 306 3.53 6.69 18.12
C LEU A 306 2.05 6.34 18.41
N PRO A 307 1.75 5.56 19.46
CA PRO A 307 0.37 5.37 19.92
C PRO A 307 -0.35 6.70 20.19
N ASP A 308 -1.65 6.74 20.01
CA ASP A 308 -2.42 7.99 20.08
C ASP A 308 -2.29 8.71 21.43
N SER A 309 -2.25 7.96 22.54
CA SER A 309 -1.99 8.52 23.87
C SER A 309 -0.63 9.22 23.99
N ALA A 310 0.38 8.76 23.26
CA ALA A 310 1.67 9.45 23.17
C ALA A 310 1.64 10.62 22.19
N MET A 311 0.96 10.47 21.06
CA MET A 311 0.81 11.53 20.05
C MET A 311 0.01 12.73 20.57
N SER A 312 -0.95 12.54 21.48
CA SER A 312 -1.66 13.65 22.12
C SER A 312 -0.76 14.44 23.09
N GLU A 313 0.11 13.74 23.82
CA GLU A 313 1.00 14.35 24.81
C GLU A 313 2.18 15.08 24.16
N ILE A 314 2.78 14.48 23.14
CA ILE A 314 3.89 15.09 22.41
C ILE A 314 3.45 16.38 21.71
N ALA A 315 2.19 16.45 21.28
CA ALA A 315 1.60 17.66 20.70
C ALA A 315 1.45 18.82 21.71
N LEU A 316 1.36 18.49 23.00
CA LEU A 316 1.36 19.48 24.10
C LEU A 316 2.79 19.86 24.55
N GLY A 317 3.81 19.26 23.95
CA GLY A 317 5.21 19.46 24.33
C GLY A 317 5.61 18.71 25.60
N ASN A 318 4.82 17.73 26.03
CA ASN A 318 5.14 16.89 27.17
C ASN A 318 6.16 15.80 26.81
N GLY A 319 6.78 15.21 27.83
CA GLY A 319 7.70 14.09 27.69
C GLY A 319 9.02 14.42 26.99
N THR A 320 9.72 13.38 26.55
CA THR A 320 10.99 13.49 25.82
C THR A 320 11.03 12.45 24.71
N LEU A 321 11.21 12.92 23.47
CA LEU A 321 11.44 12.07 22.31
C LEU A 321 12.95 11.92 22.08
N THR A 322 13.41 10.70 21.82
CA THR A 322 14.82 10.39 21.57
C THR A 322 14.95 9.48 20.36
N ARG A 323 16.04 9.65 19.60
CA ARG A 323 16.55 8.61 18.70
C ARG A 323 17.90 8.12 19.19
N ARG A 324 18.23 6.86 18.92
CA ARG A 324 19.57 6.35 19.15
C ARG A 324 20.48 6.74 17.98
N VAL A 325 21.62 7.37 18.24
CA VAL A 325 22.71 7.57 17.26
C VAL A 325 23.94 6.83 17.76
N GLY A 326 24.33 5.75 17.08
CA GLY A 326 25.36 4.84 17.58
C GLY A 326 24.94 4.23 18.92
N SER A 327 25.71 4.50 19.99
CA SER A 327 25.45 4.02 21.35
C SER A 327 24.87 5.09 22.28
N ALA A 328 24.36 6.21 21.77
CA ALA A 328 23.81 7.30 22.59
C ALA A 328 22.35 7.59 22.23
N ASP A 329 21.51 7.84 23.24
CA ASP A 329 20.18 8.41 23.04
C ASP A 329 20.34 9.91 22.84
N VAL A 330 19.94 10.40 21.69
CA VAL A 330 19.95 11.82 21.32
C VAL A 330 18.53 12.32 21.37
N ALA A 331 18.29 13.32 22.22
CA ALA A 331 17.00 13.98 22.29
C ALA A 331 16.65 14.62 20.95
N ILE A 332 15.41 14.44 20.53
CA ILE A 332 14.83 15.09 19.37
C ILE A 332 13.79 16.07 19.90
N THR A 333 13.87 17.31 19.44
CA THR A 333 12.79 18.28 19.67
C THR A 333 11.84 18.21 18.48
N PRO A 334 10.66 17.58 18.64
CA PRO A 334 9.68 17.56 17.57
C PRO A 334 9.17 18.98 17.31
N ILE A 335 8.95 19.26 16.03
CA ILE A 335 8.30 20.47 15.52
C ILE A 335 6.97 20.02 14.97
N GLN A 336 5.89 20.48 15.60
CA GLN A 336 4.54 20.28 15.11
C GLN A 336 3.97 21.60 14.59
N LYS A 337 3.22 21.51 13.49
CA LYS A 337 2.45 22.63 12.93
C LYS A 337 1.04 22.16 12.61
N GLY A 338 0.06 23.08 12.71
CA GLY A 338 -1.36 22.79 12.48
C GLY A 338 -1.69 22.37 11.05
N GLY A 339 -0.75 22.51 10.12
CA GLY A 339 -0.85 21.96 8.78
C GLY A 339 0.52 21.71 8.17
N LYS A 340 0.54 21.33 6.89
CA LYS A 340 1.74 21.13 6.09
C LYS A 340 1.55 21.60 4.66
N LEU A 341 2.64 22.07 4.06
CA LEU A 341 2.67 22.47 2.66
C LEU A 341 3.32 21.36 1.84
N TRP A 342 2.57 20.83 0.89
CA TRP A 342 3.07 19.95 -0.15
C TRP A 342 3.61 20.79 -1.30
N LYS A 343 4.82 20.47 -1.76
CA LYS A 343 5.34 20.89 -3.06
C LYS A 343 5.18 19.74 -4.04
N LEU A 344 4.51 19.99 -5.15
CA LEU A 344 4.24 18.99 -6.17
C LEU A 344 4.99 19.37 -7.44
N THR A 345 5.83 18.46 -7.93
CA THR A 345 6.62 18.63 -9.15
C THR A 345 5.95 17.87 -10.29
N ARG A 346 5.64 18.58 -11.38
CA ARG A 346 5.02 18.04 -12.58
C ARG A 346 6.06 17.30 -13.42
N HIS A 347 5.66 16.12 -13.88
CA HIS A 347 6.36 15.32 -14.87
C HIS A 347 5.40 15.01 -16.01
N THR A 348 5.94 14.57 -17.15
CA THR A 348 5.16 14.24 -18.34
C THR A 348 5.62 12.94 -18.98
N GLY A 349 4.67 12.17 -19.46
CA GLY A 349 4.83 11.09 -20.43
C GLY A 349 3.77 11.20 -21.51
N THR A 350 3.61 10.15 -22.32
CA THR A 350 2.53 10.07 -23.32
C THR A 350 1.48 9.04 -22.91
N LEU A 351 0.28 9.06 -23.50
CA LEU A 351 -0.74 8.01 -23.24
C LEU A 351 -0.18 6.60 -23.47
N ASP A 352 0.68 6.40 -24.48
CA ASP A 352 1.36 5.13 -24.72
C ASP A 352 2.32 4.71 -23.59
N ASP A 353 2.96 5.64 -22.88
CA ASP A 353 3.77 5.32 -21.70
C ASP A 353 2.91 4.69 -20.57
N PHE A 354 1.62 5.04 -20.53
CA PHE A 354 0.61 4.63 -19.53
C PHE A 354 -0.45 3.66 -20.09
N LYS A 355 -0.18 2.99 -21.20
CA LYS A 355 -1.12 2.03 -21.80
C LYS A 355 -1.58 1.00 -20.76
N ASN A 356 -2.88 0.75 -20.67
CA ASN A 356 -3.49 -0.16 -19.71
C ASN A 356 -3.30 0.19 -18.22
N VAL A 357 -2.68 1.33 -17.89
CA VAL A 357 -2.61 1.82 -16.50
C VAL A 357 -3.94 2.51 -16.16
N SER A 358 -4.56 2.08 -15.06
CA SER A 358 -5.82 2.67 -14.58
C SER A 358 -5.62 4.09 -14.06
N MET A 359 -6.53 4.98 -14.44
CA MET A 359 -6.54 6.40 -14.07
C MET A 359 -7.94 6.77 -13.57
N MET A 360 -8.08 7.26 -12.34
CA MET A 360 -9.37 7.69 -11.79
C MET A 360 -9.71 9.11 -12.24
N TYR A 361 -10.89 9.29 -12.82
CA TYR A 361 -11.43 10.59 -13.22
C TYR A 361 -12.75 10.84 -12.49
N TRP A 362 -12.83 11.90 -11.69
CA TRP A 362 -14.12 12.29 -11.10
C TRP A 362 -15.00 12.95 -12.15
N SER A 363 -16.15 12.35 -12.44
CA SER A 363 -17.10 12.86 -13.42
C SER A 363 -18.37 13.37 -12.74
N PRO A 364 -18.80 14.63 -13.01
CA PRO A 364 -20.07 15.14 -12.51
C PRO A 364 -21.28 14.47 -13.19
N THR A 365 -21.09 13.86 -14.36
CA THR A 365 -22.13 13.23 -15.17
C THR A 365 -21.92 11.72 -15.30
N SER A 366 -22.99 11.01 -15.64
CA SER A 366 -22.94 9.57 -15.94
C SER A 366 -22.11 9.28 -17.20
N ILE A 367 -21.34 8.19 -17.19
CA ILE A 367 -20.62 7.65 -18.35
C ILE A 367 -20.99 6.17 -18.49
N GLY A 368 -21.70 5.81 -19.57
CA GLY A 368 -22.08 4.42 -19.85
C GLY A 368 -23.24 3.88 -19.02
N THR A 369 -23.35 2.55 -18.99
CA THR A 369 -24.43 1.82 -18.30
C THR A 369 -23.91 0.67 -17.47
N THR A 370 -24.67 0.25 -16.45
CA THR A 370 -24.31 -0.87 -15.56
C THR A 370 -24.78 -2.23 -16.08
N ASP A 371 -25.85 -2.27 -16.87
CA ASP A 371 -26.49 -3.50 -17.38
C ASP A 371 -26.90 -3.42 -18.86
N GLY A 372 -26.38 -2.43 -19.59
CA GLY A 372 -26.75 -2.14 -20.98
C GLY A 372 -27.93 -1.16 -21.13
N SER A 373 -28.66 -0.87 -20.05
CA SER A 373 -29.84 0.01 -20.08
C SER A 373 -29.86 1.07 -18.96
N THR A 374 -29.41 0.71 -17.77
CA THR A 374 -29.38 1.57 -16.59
C THR A 374 -28.15 2.48 -16.63
N PRO A 375 -28.29 3.81 -16.64
CA PRO A 375 -27.15 4.72 -16.61
C PRO A 375 -26.27 4.49 -15.38
N ALA A 376 -24.95 4.55 -15.57
CA ALA A 376 -24.03 4.51 -14.44
C ALA A 376 -24.19 5.76 -13.54
N PRO A 377 -23.75 5.72 -12.27
CA PRO A 377 -23.91 6.85 -11.36
C PRO A 377 -23.21 8.14 -11.83
N SER A 378 -23.78 9.30 -11.54
CA SER A 378 -23.13 10.60 -11.70
C SER A 378 -22.41 11.03 -10.42
N ALA A 379 -21.50 12.01 -10.50
CA ALA A 379 -20.74 12.55 -9.37
C ALA A 379 -19.87 11.49 -8.64
N VAL A 380 -19.30 10.57 -9.42
CA VAL A 380 -18.44 9.48 -8.94
C VAL A 380 -17.10 9.45 -9.71
N SER A 381 -16.11 8.76 -9.16
CA SER A 381 -14.84 8.50 -9.83
C SER A 381 -14.99 7.34 -10.82
N TYR A 382 -14.76 7.61 -12.10
CA TYR A 382 -14.68 6.63 -13.18
C TYR A 382 -13.25 6.14 -13.37
N GLU A 383 -13.11 4.86 -13.72
CA GLU A 383 -11.84 4.26 -14.09
C GLU A 383 -11.61 4.44 -15.59
N LEU A 384 -10.60 5.22 -15.95
CA LEU A 384 -10.14 5.43 -17.31
C LEU A 384 -8.93 4.53 -17.62
N GLN A 385 -8.86 4.05 -18.85
CA GLN A 385 -7.75 3.24 -19.36
C GLN A 385 -7.48 3.55 -20.84
N TRP A 386 -6.22 3.78 -21.19
CA TRP A 386 -5.78 3.85 -22.59
C TRP A 386 -5.47 2.43 -23.11
N ASP A 387 -6.22 1.96 -24.10
CA ASP A 387 -6.02 0.60 -24.66
C ASP A 387 -4.98 0.53 -25.80
N GLY A 388 -4.37 1.68 -26.15
CA GLY A 388 -3.50 1.85 -27.31
C GLY A 388 -4.19 2.46 -28.54
N SER A 389 -5.51 2.63 -28.50
CA SER A 389 -6.32 3.23 -29.56
C SER A 389 -7.36 4.22 -29.04
N ASN A 390 -7.99 3.93 -27.90
CA ASN A 390 -9.01 4.75 -27.28
C ASN A 390 -8.73 4.94 -25.78
N LEU A 391 -9.08 6.13 -25.27
CA LEU A 391 -9.19 6.38 -23.84
C LEU A 391 -10.60 5.98 -23.40
N ASN A 392 -10.73 4.88 -22.67
CA ASN A 392 -12.02 4.31 -22.29
C ASN A 392 -12.32 4.49 -20.80
N ALA A 393 -13.56 4.79 -20.44
CA ALA A 393 -14.10 4.48 -19.12
C ALA A 393 -14.47 3.00 -19.07
N ILE A 394 -13.94 2.25 -18.11
CA ILE A 394 -14.13 0.79 -17.96
C ILE A 394 -14.91 0.40 -16.70
N GLY A 395 -15.06 1.33 -15.77
CA GLY A 395 -15.68 1.11 -14.47
C GLY A 395 -15.87 2.41 -13.70
N TYR A 396 -16.38 2.32 -12.48
CA TYR A 396 -16.55 3.42 -11.54
C TYR A 396 -16.39 2.95 -10.10
N GLN A 397 -16.17 3.89 -9.18
CA GLN A 397 -16.07 3.61 -7.75
C GLN A 397 -17.32 4.09 -7.00
N GLN A 398 -17.80 3.26 -6.07
CA GLN A 398 -18.80 3.66 -5.08
C GLN A 398 -18.15 3.65 -3.70
N CYS A 399 -18.16 4.81 -3.05
CA CYS A 399 -17.58 4.99 -1.74
C CYS A 399 -18.66 5.12 -0.67
N ASP A 400 -18.50 4.38 0.43
CA ASP A 400 -19.32 4.48 1.63
C ASP A 400 -18.43 4.66 2.88
N GLN A 401 -19.00 4.48 4.07
CA GLN A 401 -18.27 4.61 5.34
C GLN A 401 -17.16 3.55 5.53
N ASN A 402 -17.22 2.44 4.79
CA ASN A 402 -16.28 1.33 4.88
C ASN A 402 -15.18 1.37 3.81
N GLY A 403 -15.29 2.28 2.83
CA GLY A 403 -14.29 2.53 1.79
C GLY A 403 -14.90 2.67 0.40
N CYS A 404 -14.04 2.64 -0.62
CA CYS A 404 -14.44 2.71 -2.04
C CYS A 404 -14.35 1.33 -2.68
N SER A 405 -15.45 0.84 -3.24
CA SER A 405 -15.50 -0.42 -4.00
C SER A 405 -15.59 -0.16 -5.51
N PRO A 406 -14.84 -0.91 -6.35
CA PRO A 406 -14.91 -0.77 -7.80
C PRO A 406 -16.13 -1.51 -8.37
N HIS A 407 -16.69 -0.95 -9.43
CA HIS A 407 -17.81 -1.50 -10.19
C HIS A 407 -17.51 -1.46 -11.69
N ALA A 408 -17.81 -2.56 -12.35
CA ALA A 408 -17.77 -2.70 -13.80
C ALA A 408 -18.80 -1.81 -14.50
N LEU A 409 -18.42 -1.20 -15.63
CA LEU A 409 -19.41 -0.84 -16.65
C LEU A 409 -19.79 -2.07 -17.48
N HIS A 410 -21.01 -2.07 -18.03
CA HIS A 410 -21.49 -3.15 -18.90
C HIS A 410 -20.57 -3.35 -20.11
N THR A 411 -20.14 -2.25 -20.73
CA THR A 411 -19.12 -2.22 -21.76
C THR A 411 -18.23 -0.99 -21.58
N PRO A 412 -16.93 -1.08 -21.90
CA PRO A 412 -16.07 0.10 -21.98
C PRO A 412 -16.66 1.19 -22.88
N VAL A 413 -16.51 2.45 -22.47
CA VAL A 413 -17.01 3.63 -23.21
C VAL A 413 -15.84 4.53 -23.57
N ALA A 414 -15.57 4.69 -24.87
CA ALA A 414 -14.54 5.60 -25.36
C ALA A 414 -14.93 7.06 -25.09
N LEU A 415 -14.00 7.85 -24.56
CA LEU A 415 -14.16 9.29 -24.35
C LEU A 415 -13.87 10.03 -25.66
N ASP A 416 -14.70 11.02 -25.97
CA ASP A 416 -14.56 11.86 -27.16
C ASP A 416 -13.92 13.20 -26.79
N ALA A 417 -12.69 13.42 -27.26
CA ALA A 417 -11.96 14.67 -27.04
C ALA A 417 -12.66 15.90 -27.65
N THR A 418 -13.42 15.74 -28.74
CA THR A 418 -14.16 16.84 -29.37
C THR A 418 -15.34 17.30 -28.53
N VAL A 419 -16.02 16.37 -27.85
CA VAL A 419 -17.10 16.68 -26.91
C VAL A 419 -16.55 17.43 -25.69
N LEU A 420 -15.43 16.95 -25.13
CA LEU A 420 -14.76 17.55 -23.97
C LEU A 420 -14.20 18.95 -24.27
N SER A 421 -13.53 19.11 -25.41
CA SER A 421 -12.92 20.39 -25.82
C SER A 421 -13.95 21.41 -26.34
N GLY A 422 -15.07 20.95 -26.91
CA GLY A 422 -16.09 21.80 -27.53
C GLY A 422 -17.17 22.33 -26.60
N THR A 423 -17.58 21.58 -25.58
CA THR A 423 -18.73 21.95 -24.72
C THR A 423 -18.33 22.77 -23.49
N ASP A 424 -17.17 22.47 -22.91
CA ASP A 424 -16.74 23.02 -21.61
C ASP A 424 -15.31 23.62 -21.63
N HIS A 425 -14.69 23.72 -22.82
CA HIS A 425 -13.29 24.15 -22.99
C HIS A 425 -12.30 23.39 -22.10
N VAL A 426 -12.56 22.10 -21.84
CA VAL A 426 -11.68 21.26 -21.03
C VAL A 426 -10.37 21.08 -21.82
N ARG A 427 -9.28 21.63 -21.29
CA ARG A 427 -7.93 21.49 -21.87
C ARG A 427 -7.13 20.35 -21.26
N SER A 428 -7.54 19.89 -20.08
CA SER A 428 -6.92 18.79 -19.35
C SER A 428 -7.98 18.07 -18.51
N LEU A 429 -8.01 16.75 -18.58
CA LEU A 429 -8.80 15.89 -17.69
C LEU A 429 -8.00 15.64 -16.41
N PRO A 430 -8.43 16.12 -15.24
CA PRO A 430 -7.74 15.81 -13.98
C PRO A 430 -7.92 14.32 -13.66
N VAL A 431 -6.82 13.60 -13.46
CA VAL A 431 -6.84 12.18 -13.12
C VAL A 431 -6.06 11.91 -11.84
N PHE A 432 -6.36 10.80 -11.17
CA PHE A 432 -5.59 10.27 -10.05
C PHE A 432 -5.10 8.88 -10.41
N PHE A 433 -3.82 8.58 -10.16
CA PHE A 433 -3.24 7.26 -10.44
C PHE A 433 -3.31 6.39 -9.18
N PRO A 434 -4.15 5.32 -9.15
CA PRO A 434 -4.26 4.43 -7.99
C PRO A 434 -2.95 3.73 -7.64
N SER A 435 -2.12 3.39 -8.63
CA SER A 435 -0.84 2.69 -8.45
C SER A 435 0.28 3.63 -7.98
N GLY A 436 0.05 4.33 -6.87
CA GLY A 436 1.05 5.16 -6.19
C GLY A 436 1.38 6.51 -6.86
N GLY A 437 0.62 6.91 -7.89
CA GLY A 437 1.01 8.00 -8.79
C GLY A 437 0.31 9.35 -8.56
N GLY A 438 -0.22 9.63 -7.36
CA GLY A 438 -0.70 10.97 -7.00
C GLY A 438 -1.70 11.59 -7.99
N ALA A 439 -1.77 12.92 -7.98
CA ALA A 439 -2.60 13.68 -8.93
C ALA A 439 -1.89 13.85 -10.29
N GLY A 440 -2.66 13.78 -11.36
CA GLY A 440 -2.21 13.93 -12.73
C GLY A 440 -3.25 14.59 -13.63
N GLY A 441 -2.96 14.61 -14.92
CA GLY A 441 -3.88 15.15 -15.92
C GLY A 441 -3.58 14.60 -17.31
N ILE A 442 -4.62 14.39 -18.10
CA ILE A 442 -4.51 14.01 -19.52
C ILE A 442 -4.86 15.24 -20.35
N ASP A 443 -3.94 15.71 -21.19
CA ASP A 443 -4.22 16.83 -22.08
C ASP A 443 -5.33 16.43 -23.06
N VAL A 444 -6.37 17.26 -23.16
CA VAL A 444 -7.48 17.03 -24.08
C VAL A 444 -7.14 17.66 -25.42
N PRO A 445 -6.93 16.87 -26.49
CA PRO A 445 -6.54 17.41 -27.77
C PRO A 445 -7.66 18.24 -28.40
N THR A 446 -7.28 19.29 -29.14
CA THR A 446 -8.21 20.09 -29.93
C THR A 446 -8.06 19.75 -31.40
N GLY A 447 -9.13 19.28 -32.03
CA GLY A 447 -9.15 18.99 -33.48
C GLY A 447 -8.77 17.56 -33.87
N HIS A 448 -8.50 16.67 -32.91
CA HIS A 448 -8.38 15.23 -33.13
C HIS A 448 -8.87 14.45 -31.89
N GLY A 449 -9.12 13.15 -32.05
CA GLY A 449 -9.37 12.24 -30.92
C GLY A 449 -8.08 11.96 -30.14
N PHE A 450 -8.19 11.29 -28.98
CA PHE A 450 -7.02 10.89 -28.20
C PHE A 450 -6.07 10.00 -29.01
N LEU A 451 -4.77 10.30 -28.97
CA LEU A 451 -3.68 9.56 -29.61
C LEU A 451 -2.65 9.14 -28.56
N GLY A 452 -1.93 8.05 -28.82
CA GLY A 452 -0.89 7.54 -27.91
C GLY A 452 0.24 8.53 -27.58
N THR A 453 0.43 9.55 -28.41
CA THR A 453 1.39 10.64 -28.20
C THR A 453 0.88 11.79 -27.34
N ASP A 454 -0.41 11.81 -27.01
CA ASP A 454 -0.99 12.88 -26.19
C ASP A 454 -0.40 12.85 -24.78
N THR A 455 -0.23 14.04 -24.22
CA THR A 455 0.53 14.21 -22.99
C THR A 455 -0.28 13.75 -21.79
N VAL A 456 0.35 12.91 -20.98
CA VAL A 456 -0.09 12.56 -19.64
C VAL A 456 0.85 13.22 -18.66
N SER A 457 0.31 13.98 -17.72
CA SER A 457 1.05 14.58 -16.63
C SER A 457 0.75 13.89 -15.31
N TYR A 458 1.76 13.82 -14.47
CA TYR A 458 1.67 13.26 -13.12
C TYR A 458 2.56 14.06 -12.18
N ARG A 459 2.35 13.93 -10.87
CA ARG A 459 3.06 14.73 -9.88
C ARG A 459 3.69 13.89 -8.79
N THR A 460 4.96 14.20 -8.51
CA THR A 460 5.63 13.77 -7.28
C THR A 460 5.42 14.82 -6.20
N ARG A 461 5.28 14.40 -4.95
CA ARG A 461 5.07 15.31 -3.80
C ARG A 461 6.21 15.24 -2.80
N GLU A 462 6.58 16.38 -2.23
CA GLU A 462 7.48 16.51 -1.09
C GLU A 462 6.89 17.49 -0.07
N VAL A 463 7.18 17.29 1.22
CA VAL A 463 6.77 18.25 2.26
C VAL A 463 7.77 19.39 2.32
N VAL A 464 7.30 20.63 2.27
CA VAL A 464 8.15 21.81 2.46
C VAL A 464 8.51 21.93 3.94
N SER A 465 9.80 21.98 4.26
CA SER A 465 10.28 22.11 5.64
C SER A 465 9.79 23.42 6.28
N PRO A 466 9.33 23.42 7.55
CA PRO A 466 9.04 24.64 8.30
C PRO A 466 10.23 25.59 8.46
N SER A 467 11.46 25.09 8.26
CA SER A 467 12.68 25.89 8.31
C SER A 467 13.09 26.45 6.94
N SER A 468 12.29 26.24 5.88
CA SER A 468 12.57 26.83 4.58
C SER A 468 12.48 28.35 4.64
N SER A 469 13.13 29.04 3.70
CA SER A 469 12.85 30.45 3.46
C SER A 469 11.37 30.66 3.13
N ASP A 470 10.88 31.87 3.39
CA ASP A 470 9.50 32.26 3.09
C ASP A 470 9.18 32.04 1.60
N ILE A 471 7.98 31.51 1.35
CA ILE A 471 7.48 31.29 -0.01
C ILE A 471 6.19 32.09 -0.17
N GLY A 472 6.20 33.08 -1.06
CA GLY A 472 4.98 33.74 -1.52
C GLY A 472 4.21 32.87 -2.50
N LEU A 473 2.92 32.67 -2.25
CA LEU A 473 2.04 31.73 -2.93
C LEU A 473 0.75 32.42 -3.40
N ASN A 474 0.28 32.04 -4.58
CA ASN A 474 -0.93 32.58 -5.19
C ASN A 474 -1.93 31.46 -5.44
N CYS A 475 -3.13 31.63 -4.89
CA CYS A 475 -4.24 30.70 -5.00
C CYS A 475 -5.39 31.32 -5.81
N VAL A 476 -6.04 30.53 -6.67
CA VAL A 476 -7.16 31.00 -7.51
C VAL A 476 -8.49 30.35 -7.14
N SER A 477 -8.47 29.08 -6.71
CA SER A 477 -9.66 28.28 -6.43
C SER A 477 -9.46 27.48 -5.15
N ARG A 478 -10.53 27.30 -4.37
CA ARG A 478 -10.52 26.64 -3.05
C ARG A 478 -9.43 27.19 -2.12
N CYS A 479 -9.34 28.51 -2.05
CA CYS A 479 -8.33 29.23 -1.26
C CYS A 479 -8.80 29.33 0.20
N PRO A 480 -8.08 28.75 1.17
CA PRO A 480 -8.57 28.63 2.54
C PRO A 480 -8.71 30.00 3.22
N LYS A 481 -9.78 30.19 3.99
CA LYS A 481 -9.85 31.27 4.97
C LYS A 481 -8.80 31.05 6.08
N THR A 482 -8.60 32.05 6.92
CA THR A 482 -7.60 32.03 8.00
C THR A 482 -8.22 32.46 9.33
N GLY A 483 -7.58 32.09 10.44
CA GLY A 483 -8.02 32.44 11.78
C GLY A 483 -9.47 32.03 12.08
N THR A 484 -10.21 32.90 12.77
CA THR A 484 -11.61 32.65 13.17
C THR A 484 -12.59 32.54 12.01
N ASN A 485 -12.19 32.96 10.80
CA ASN A 485 -12.99 32.79 9.58
C ASN A 485 -12.86 31.37 9.01
N LEU A 486 -11.86 30.59 9.46
CA LEU A 486 -11.66 29.19 9.08
C LEU A 486 -12.23 28.24 10.14
N VAL A 487 -11.85 28.44 11.41
CA VAL A 487 -12.32 27.64 12.55
C VAL A 487 -12.81 28.55 13.66
N SER A 488 -13.99 28.24 14.20
CA SER A 488 -14.59 28.97 15.30
C SER A 488 -15.30 28.01 16.26
N ASP A 489 -15.37 28.39 17.53
CA ASP A 489 -16.16 27.66 18.53
C ASP A 489 -17.67 27.89 18.31
N VAL A 490 -18.44 26.79 18.22
CA VAL A 490 -19.91 26.84 18.07
C VAL A 490 -20.58 25.95 19.12
N GLY A 491 -21.82 26.29 19.49
CA GLY A 491 -22.64 25.51 20.43
C GLY A 491 -22.38 25.79 21.92
N SER A 492 -22.98 24.97 22.78
CA SER A 492 -22.80 24.98 24.25
C SER A 492 -22.85 23.54 24.78
N PRO A 493 -21.75 22.98 25.31
CA PRO A 493 -20.41 23.59 25.41
C PRO A 493 -19.79 23.90 24.04
N PRO A 494 -18.90 24.91 23.94
CA PRO A 494 -18.27 25.29 22.68
C PRO A 494 -17.41 24.15 22.11
N VAL A 495 -17.57 23.86 20.82
CA VAL A 495 -16.76 22.90 20.07
C VAL A 495 -16.15 23.62 18.86
N ALA A 496 -14.82 23.55 18.76
CA ALA A 496 -14.09 24.07 17.61
C ALA A 496 -14.56 23.36 16.32
N THR A 497 -15.09 24.16 15.40
CA THR A 497 -15.82 23.69 14.21
C THR A 497 -15.36 24.45 12.99
N LEU A 498 -15.23 23.73 11.87
CA LEU A 498 -14.87 24.31 10.57
C LEU A 498 -16.01 25.22 10.08
N ALA A 499 -15.65 26.39 9.55
CA ALA A 499 -16.62 27.31 8.97
C ALA A 499 -17.42 26.63 7.84
N THR A 500 -18.72 26.94 7.75
CA THR A 500 -19.62 26.40 6.71
C THR A 500 -19.16 26.73 5.28
N SER A 501 -18.43 27.84 5.13
CA SER A 501 -17.72 28.24 3.91
C SER A 501 -16.24 28.42 4.28
N PRO A 502 -15.41 27.36 4.21
CA PRO A 502 -14.03 27.41 4.66
C PRO A 502 -13.07 28.03 3.62
N PHE A 503 -13.56 28.29 2.40
CA PHE A 503 -12.78 28.88 1.32
C PHE A 503 -13.23 30.33 1.03
N LYS A 504 -12.29 31.18 0.62
CA LYS A 504 -12.51 32.59 0.22
C LYS A 504 -13.29 32.70 -1.08
N ASP A 505 -13.24 31.68 -1.92
CA ASP A 505 -13.96 31.55 -3.18
C ASP A 505 -14.96 30.38 -3.15
N SER A 506 -15.78 30.29 -4.20
CA SER A 506 -16.81 29.26 -4.36
C SER A 506 -16.36 28.07 -5.22
N GLY A 507 -15.06 27.87 -5.42
CA GLY A 507 -14.50 26.84 -6.31
C GLY A 507 -14.54 27.26 -7.77
N VAL A 508 -13.69 28.21 -8.15
CA VAL A 508 -13.61 28.72 -9.52
C VAL A 508 -12.88 27.73 -10.43
N TRP A 509 -13.49 27.37 -11.58
CA TRP A 509 -12.90 26.47 -12.59
C TRP A 509 -12.54 27.17 -13.91
N GLY A 510 -12.94 28.43 -14.09
CA GLY A 510 -12.67 29.25 -15.28
C GLY A 510 -11.79 30.48 -14.99
N PRO A 511 -11.72 31.45 -15.92
CA PRO A 511 -10.96 32.70 -15.72
C PRO A 511 -11.45 33.46 -14.47
N SER A 512 -10.55 33.70 -13.52
CA SER A 512 -10.80 34.47 -12.31
C SER A 512 -10.11 35.83 -12.39
N SER A 513 -10.83 36.92 -12.07
CA SER A 513 -10.20 38.25 -11.94
C SER A 513 -9.42 38.43 -10.63
N THR A 514 -9.49 37.44 -9.73
CA THR A 514 -8.92 37.51 -8.39
C THR A 514 -7.97 36.33 -8.17
N ASN A 515 -6.82 36.61 -7.57
CA ASN A 515 -6.02 35.62 -6.87
C ASN A 515 -5.91 36.02 -5.38
N TYR A 516 -5.70 35.04 -4.52
CA TYR A 516 -5.46 35.23 -3.09
C TYR A 516 -4.02 34.90 -2.79
N THR A 517 -3.33 35.83 -2.13
CA THR A 517 -1.93 35.66 -1.75
C THR A 517 -1.80 35.04 -0.37
N TYR A 518 -0.77 34.21 -0.21
CA TYR A 518 -0.35 33.65 1.05
C TYR A 518 1.18 33.71 1.14
N THR A 519 1.71 33.72 2.36
CA THR A 519 3.11 33.45 2.64
C THR A 519 3.18 32.17 3.45
N PHE A 520 3.94 31.19 2.98
CA PHE A 520 4.37 30.08 3.81
C PHE A 520 5.57 30.55 4.63
N HIS A 521 5.38 30.68 5.94
CA HIS A 521 6.40 31.15 6.88
C HIS A 521 6.39 30.27 8.12
N ALA A 522 7.58 29.85 8.57
CA ALA A 522 7.77 29.06 9.78
C ALA A 522 6.85 27.82 9.89
N GLY A 523 6.52 27.19 8.76
CA GLY A 523 5.68 25.99 8.70
C GLY A 523 4.18 26.22 8.59
N MET A 524 3.70 27.46 8.51
CA MET A 524 2.28 27.79 8.40
C MET A 524 1.98 28.59 7.13
N LEU A 525 0.78 28.38 6.56
CA LEU A 525 0.25 29.19 5.47
C LEU A 525 -0.52 30.39 6.05
N ASN A 526 -0.06 31.61 5.77
CA ASN A 526 -0.60 32.85 6.32
C ASN A 526 -1.03 33.80 5.20
N ASP A 527 -2.17 34.49 5.36
CA ASP A 527 -2.68 35.43 4.33
C ASP A 527 -2.40 36.91 4.61
N GLY A 528 -1.45 37.18 5.51
CA GLY A 528 -1.13 38.50 6.05
C GLY A 528 -1.96 38.88 7.29
N SER A 529 -3.01 38.13 7.61
CA SER A 529 -3.84 38.38 8.80
C SER A 529 -3.71 37.29 9.87
N ALA A 530 -3.81 36.02 9.47
CA ALA A 530 -3.76 34.87 10.37
C ALA A 530 -3.34 33.61 9.60
N ASP A 531 -3.09 32.53 10.33
CA ASP A 531 -2.76 31.23 9.74
C ASP A 531 -4.03 30.49 9.28
N ALA A 532 -3.89 29.72 8.20
CA ALA A 532 -4.89 28.74 7.74
C ALA A 532 -4.77 27.45 8.56
N ASP A 533 -5.23 27.47 9.81
CA ASP A 533 -5.12 26.35 10.74
C ASP A 533 -6.50 25.76 11.10
N ALA A 534 -6.73 24.51 10.69
CA ALA A 534 -7.91 23.73 11.07
C ALA A 534 -7.60 22.61 12.09
N SER A 535 -6.40 22.56 12.63
CA SER A 535 -5.97 21.49 13.54
C SER A 535 -6.65 21.46 14.89
N GLY A 536 -7.20 22.61 15.32
CA GLY A 536 -7.98 22.74 16.55
C GLY A 536 -9.43 22.27 16.43
N ALA A 537 -9.97 22.07 15.22
CA ALA A 537 -11.35 21.60 15.04
C ALA A 537 -11.50 20.14 15.47
N SER A 538 -12.67 19.74 15.97
CA SER A 538 -12.95 18.31 16.23
C SER A 538 -13.24 17.55 14.93
N LYS A 539 -13.02 16.22 14.89
CA LYS A 539 -13.40 15.37 13.72
C LYS A 539 -14.87 15.60 13.32
N ALA A 540 -15.78 15.63 14.30
CA ALA A 540 -17.19 15.92 14.07
C ALA A 540 -17.42 17.37 13.58
N GLY A 541 -16.71 18.34 14.16
CA GLY A 541 -16.77 19.76 13.79
C GLY A 541 -16.22 20.06 12.39
N MET A 542 -15.47 19.15 11.79
CA MET A 542 -15.02 19.26 10.39
C MET A 542 -16.08 18.78 9.38
N GLY A 543 -17.15 18.09 9.81
CA GLY A 543 -18.23 17.61 8.95
C GLY A 543 -17.72 16.73 7.81
N SER A 544 -18.06 17.08 6.55
CA SER A 544 -17.58 16.35 5.37
C SER A 544 -16.06 16.41 5.16
N GLN A 545 -15.36 17.31 5.86
CA GLN A 545 -13.90 17.43 5.85
C GLN A 545 -13.26 16.74 7.08
N GLN A 546 -13.94 15.80 7.74
CA GLN A 546 -13.42 15.11 8.94
C GLN A 546 -12.04 14.45 8.77
N TRP A 547 -11.64 14.16 7.53
CA TRP A 547 -10.34 13.59 7.19
C TRP A 547 -9.25 14.63 6.85
N GLY A 548 -9.59 15.93 6.89
CA GLY A 548 -8.70 17.05 6.59
C GLY A 548 -9.26 18.03 5.57
N LEU A 549 -8.76 19.25 5.61
CA LEU A 549 -9.01 20.30 4.62
C LEU A 549 -7.79 20.46 3.73
N ASN A 550 -7.98 20.30 2.42
CA ASN A 550 -6.97 20.62 1.40
C ASN A 550 -7.33 21.91 0.68
N SER A 551 -6.35 22.80 0.51
CA SER A 551 -6.48 23.95 -0.39
C SER A 551 -6.55 23.50 -1.85
N GLY A 552 -6.99 24.41 -2.72
CA GLY A 552 -6.62 24.31 -4.14
C GLY A 552 -5.10 24.46 -4.34
N THR A 553 -4.67 24.19 -5.56
CA THR A 553 -3.26 24.29 -5.94
C THR A 553 -2.83 25.74 -6.09
N MET A 554 -1.60 26.03 -5.69
CA MET A 554 -1.02 27.36 -5.65
C MET A 554 0.28 27.40 -6.46
N VAL A 555 0.60 28.55 -7.04
CA VAL A 555 1.91 28.80 -7.66
C VAL A 555 2.72 29.78 -6.83
N ALA A 556 4.05 29.69 -6.91
CA ALA A 556 4.91 30.68 -6.29
C ALA A 556 4.74 32.06 -6.95
N ASP A 557 5.05 33.15 -6.25
CA ASP A 557 5.01 34.51 -6.81
C ASP A 557 5.79 34.64 -8.13
N ALA A 558 6.93 33.96 -8.22
CA ALA A 558 7.75 33.93 -9.43
C ALA A 558 7.01 33.34 -10.66
N ASP A 559 6.03 32.46 -10.43
CA ASP A 559 5.29 31.73 -11.46
C ASP A 559 3.90 32.33 -11.73
N LEU A 560 3.50 33.41 -11.03
CA LEU A 560 2.17 34.01 -11.17
C LEU A 560 1.81 34.41 -12.61
N ASN A 561 2.80 34.89 -13.39
CA ASN A 561 2.56 35.26 -14.78
C ASN A 561 2.30 34.04 -15.70
N SER A 562 2.73 32.84 -15.30
CA SER A 562 2.51 31.61 -16.08
C SER A 562 1.05 31.15 -16.07
N ILE A 563 0.26 31.61 -15.10
CA ILE A 563 -1.13 31.20 -14.92
C ILE A 563 -2.15 32.26 -15.35
N LYS A 564 -1.67 33.36 -15.96
CA LYS A 564 -2.54 34.41 -16.49
C LYS A 564 -3.17 34.02 -17.82
N CYS A 565 -4.41 34.44 -18.01
CA CYS A 565 -5.20 34.15 -19.18
C CYS A 565 -6.06 35.34 -19.62
N ASP A 566 -6.58 35.26 -20.84
CA ASP A 566 -7.63 36.16 -21.32
C ASP A 566 -9.02 35.77 -20.78
N ALA A 567 -10.05 36.52 -21.15
CA ALA A 567 -11.43 36.27 -20.72
C ALA A 567 -12.02 34.93 -21.19
N ASN A 568 -11.38 34.28 -22.17
CA ASN A 568 -11.78 32.97 -22.70
C ASN A 568 -10.93 31.83 -22.12
N GLY A 569 -10.04 32.14 -21.17
CA GLY A 569 -9.16 31.16 -20.54
C GLY A 569 -7.98 30.71 -21.39
N ALA A 570 -7.62 31.45 -22.45
CA ALA A 570 -6.41 31.18 -23.21
C ALA A 570 -5.18 31.78 -22.51
N PRO A 571 -4.01 31.10 -22.50
CA PRO A 571 -2.78 31.64 -21.91
C PRO A 571 -2.44 33.03 -22.44
N ASN A 572 -2.26 34.00 -21.53
CA ASN A 572 -1.87 35.36 -21.85
C ASN A 572 -1.18 35.99 -20.65
N SER A 573 0.14 36.14 -20.69
CA SER A 573 0.94 36.69 -19.58
C SER A 573 0.61 38.15 -19.24
N GLY A 574 0.02 38.90 -20.19
CA GLY A 574 -0.51 40.25 -19.98
C GLY A 574 -2.02 40.28 -19.67
N GLY A 575 -2.66 39.12 -19.55
CA GLY A 575 -4.08 38.98 -19.28
C GLY A 575 -4.48 39.48 -17.90
N ALA A 576 -5.75 39.89 -17.77
CA ALA A 576 -6.35 40.38 -16.53
C ALA A 576 -6.93 39.27 -15.65
N PHE A 577 -6.92 38.02 -16.12
CA PHE A 577 -7.51 36.87 -15.43
C PHE A 577 -6.44 35.82 -15.08
N TYR A 578 -6.77 34.95 -14.13
CA TYR A 578 -5.99 33.79 -13.71
C TYR A 578 -6.80 32.53 -13.96
N CYS A 579 -6.16 31.47 -14.47
CA CYS A 579 -6.86 30.25 -14.86
C CYS A 579 -6.30 29.04 -14.12
N SER A 580 -7.18 28.30 -13.43
CA SER A 580 -6.82 27.05 -12.74
C SER A 580 -6.21 26.01 -13.70
N ALA A 581 -6.73 25.91 -14.93
CA ALA A 581 -6.17 25.02 -15.95
C ALA A 581 -4.69 25.30 -16.29
N LEU A 582 -4.22 26.53 -16.10
CA LEU A 582 -2.80 26.88 -16.31
C LEU A 582 -1.95 26.57 -15.07
N ILE A 583 -2.53 26.62 -13.86
CA ILE A 583 -1.88 26.11 -12.65
C ILE A 583 -1.55 24.62 -12.83
N ASP A 584 -2.45 23.85 -13.42
CA ASP A 584 -2.22 22.42 -13.71
C ASP A 584 -1.14 22.16 -14.77
N GLN A 585 -0.69 23.18 -15.49
CA GLN A 585 0.44 23.11 -16.43
C GLN A 585 1.77 23.57 -15.80
N ALA A 586 1.74 24.21 -14.63
CA ALA A 586 2.94 24.68 -13.95
C ALA A 586 3.86 23.51 -13.56
N SER A 587 5.17 23.75 -13.67
CA SER A 587 6.20 22.76 -13.33
C SER A 587 6.21 22.43 -11.84
N THR A 588 5.95 23.43 -11.00
CA THR A 588 5.86 23.30 -9.55
C THR A 588 4.58 23.97 -9.07
N ILE A 589 3.83 23.26 -8.24
CA ILE A 589 2.67 23.81 -7.53
C ILE A 589 2.76 23.44 -6.05
N TYR A 590 1.99 24.14 -5.24
CA TYR A 590 1.93 23.93 -3.80
C TYR A 590 0.49 23.67 -3.35
N GLN A 591 0.31 22.84 -2.34
CA GLN A 591 -0.99 22.55 -1.75
C GLN A 591 -0.88 22.48 -0.23
N TRP A 592 -1.77 23.19 0.45
CA TRP A 592 -1.84 23.22 1.90
C TRP A 592 -2.83 22.19 2.42
N GLU A 593 -2.44 21.46 3.45
CA GLU A 593 -3.27 20.50 4.17
C GLU A 593 -3.31 20.87 5.65
N THR A 594 -4.49 20.87 6.27
CA THR A 594 -4.68 21.11 7.71
C THR A 594 -5.93 20.41 8.23
N GLY A 595 -5.96 20.06 9.52
CA GLY A 595 -7.10 19.36 10.13
C GLY A 595 -6.77 18.65 11.44
N PRO A 596 -7.78 18.08 12.12
CA PRO A 596 -7.62 17.44 13.43
C PRO A 596 -6.66 16.26 13.44
N ASN A 597 -6.54 15.54 12.32
CA ASN A 597 -5.86 14.27 12.27
C ASN A 597 -4.34 14.44 12.19
N GLN A 598 -3.59 13.46 12.70
CA GLN A 598 -2.12 13.51 12.70
C GLN A 598 -1.56 13.63 11.28
N TRP A 599 -2.14 12.91 10.31
CA TRP A 599 -1.72 13.01 8.92
C TRP A 599 -2.02 14.37 8.28
N ASN A 600 -2.88 15.23 8.86
CA ASN A 600 -3.11 16.58 8.33
C ASN A 600 -2.07 17.59 8.81
N LYS A 601 -1.33 17.27 9.88
CA LYS A 601 -0.39 18.17 10.54
C LYS A 601 1.02 17.92 10.02
N PHE A 602 1.89 18.92 10.14
CA PHE A 602 3.31 18.68 9.99
C PHE A 602 3.87 18.10 11.28
N PHE A 603 4.68 17.05 11.15
CA PHE A 603 5.46 16.50 12.25
C PHE A 603 6.90 16.26 11.75
N GLY A 604 7.83 17.11 12.20
CA GLY A 604 9.26 17.06 11.84
C GLY A 604 10.14 17.29 13.06
N ALA A 605 11.46 17.39 12.87
CA ALA A 605 12.37 17.81 13.92
C ALA A 605 13.54 18.60 13.35
N ASN A 606 14.06 19.55 14.11
CA ASN A 606 15.22 20.31 13.67
C ASN A 606 16.46 19.41 13.57
N GLY A 607 17.23 19.54 12.48
CA GLY A 607 18.43 18.72 12.25
C GLY A 607 18.16 17.24 11.95
N VAL A 608 16.90 16.87 11.68
CA VAL A 608 16.51 15.54 11.22
C VAL A 608 16.03 15.66 9.78
N THR A 609 16.73 14.99 8.88
CA THR A 609 16.30 14.81 7.49
C THR A 609 15.86 13.36 7.32
N ILE A 610 14.73 13.15 6.65
CA ILE A 610 14.28 11.85 6.18
C ILE A 610 13.96 12.05 4.70
N ASP A 611 14.57 11.25 3.83
CA ASP A 611 14.44 11.44 2.39
C ASP A 611 13.05 10.95 1.91
N PRO A 612 12.44 11.64 0.92
CA PRO A 612 11.26 11.11 0.25
C PRO A 612 11.58 9.80 -0.47
N PRO A 613 10.56 8.96 -0.73
CA PRO A 613 10.73 7.78 -1.55
C PRO A 613 11.33 8.13 -2.92
N LYS A 614 12.26 7.30 -3.38
CA LYS A 614 12.94 7.46 -4.66
C LYS A 614 12.03 6.99 -5.80
N VAL A 615 11.89 7.81 -6.84
CA VAL A 615 11.16 7.41 -8.06
C VAL A 615 12.09 6.62 -8.97
N LEU A 616 11.65 5.42 -9.33
CA LEU A 616 12.31 4.52 -10.27
C LEU A 616 11.37 4.27 -11.46
N THR A 617 11.92 3.86 -12.59
CA THR A 617 11.16 3.56 -13.81
C THR A 617 11.54 2.19 -14.33
N LEU A 618 10.53 1.38 -14.63
CA LEU A 618 10.60 0.12 -15.34
C LEU A 618 10.16 0.36 -16.79
N ASN A 619 11.02 0.03 -17.74
CA ASN A 619 10.60 -0.11 -19.14
C ASN A 619 10.14 -1.56 -19.33
N ALA A 620 8.84 -1.80 -19.33
CA ALA A 620 8.26 -3.14 -19.36
C ALA A 620 8.39 -3.77 -20.75
N VAL A 621 8.90 -5.01 -20.79
CA VAL A 621 9.09 -5.79 -22.02
C VAL A 621 8.52 -7.18 -21.83
N HIS A 622 7.56 -7.52 -22.69
CA HIS A 622 6.95 -8.83 -22.76
C HIS A 622 6.60 -9.20 -24.19
N THR A 623 7.26 -10.25 -24.70
CA THR A 623 6.99 -10.88 -25.98
C THR A 623 6.47 -12.30 -25.72
N PRO A 624 5.19 -12.59 -26.03
CA PRO A 624 4.61 -13.92 -25.85
C PRO A 624 5.38 -14.99 -26.61
N GLY A 625 5.59 -16.16 -25.98
CA GLY A 625 6.22 -17.32 -26.61
C GLY A 625 7.72 -17.19 -26.91
N ASN A 626 8.37 -16.09 -26.52
CA ASN A 626 9.80 -15.91 -26.70
C ASN A 626 10.57 -16.27 -25.42
N SER A 627 11.35 -17.34 -25.49
CA SER A 627 12.22 -17.83 -24.41
C SER A 627 13.63 -17.21 -24.42
N GLY A 628 13.93 -16.31 -25.36
CA GLY A 628 15.25 -15.71 -25.57
C GLY A 628 15.71 -14.66 -24.54
N GLY A 629 15.14 -14.65 -23.33
CA GLY A 629 15.54 -13.73 -22.25
C GLY A 629 15.20 -12.25 -22.49
N LEU A 630 14.39 -11.94 -23.50
CA LEU A 630 13.97 -10.56 -23.82
C LEU A 630 12.93 -10.01 -22.85
N ASN A 631 12.17 -10.89 -22.19
CA ASN A 631 11.12 -10.47 -21.26
C ASN A 631 11.75 -10.08 -19.93
N ASN A 632 11.28 -8.97 -19.35
CA ASN A 632 11.62 -8.55 -17.99
C ASN A 632 10.40 -8.57 -17.04
N ILE A 633 9.22 -8.86 -17.59
CA ILE A 633 7.98 -9.08 -16.84
C ILE A 633 7.27 -10.37 -17.28
N HIS A 634 6.49 -10.97 -16.39
CA HIS A 634 5.68 -12.16 -16.64
C HIS A 634 4.34 -12.12 -15.88
N GLY A 635 3.46 -13.10 -16.18
CA GLY A 635 2.12 -13.21 -15.61
C GLY A 635 1.03 -13.08 -16.67
N ALA A 636 -0.19 -13.51 -16.33
CA ALA A 636 -1.33 -13.58 -17.24
C ALA A 636 -1.65 -12.27 -17.99
N GLN A 637 -1.34 -11.11 -17.38
CA GLN A 637 -1.60 -9.80 -17.99
C GLN A 637 -0.34 -9.04 -18.44
N ALA A 638 0.86 -9.65 -18.37
CA ALA A 638 2.10 -8.97 -18.72
C ALA A 638 2.13 -8.41 -20.16
N SER A 639 1.45 -9.08 -21.10
CA SER A 639 1.33 -8.61 -22.49
C SER A 639 0.66 -7.24 -22.62
N ASN A 640 -0.22 -6.88 -21.68
CA ASN A 640 -0.91 -5.59 -21.68
C ASN A 640 0.04 -4.42 -21.38
N TYR A 641 1.18 -4.71 -20.76
CA TYR A 641 2.14 -3.70 -20.31
C TYR A 641 3.42 -3.68 -21.16
N ASN A 642 3.48 -4.46 -22.24
CA ASN A 642 4.64 -4.46 -23.13
C ASN A 642 4.83 -3.09 -23.80
N GLY A 643 6.00 -2.48 -23.60
CA GLY A 643 6.35 -1.16 -24.10
C GLY A 643 6.08 -0.02 -23.12
N ASN A 644 5.42 -0.28 -21.99
CA ASN A 644 5.08 0.75 -21.00
C ASN A 644 6.29 1.24 -20.22
N LYS A 645 6.21 2.50 -19.75
CA LYS A 645 7.11 3.03 -18.72
C LYS A 645 6.38 3.07 -17.39
N VAL A 646 6.54 2.01 -16.59
CA VAL A 646 5.91 1.89 -15.28
C VAL A 646 6.74 2.66 -14.26
N GLN A 647 6.12 3.62 -13.59
CA GLN A 647 6.75 4.32 -12.48
C GLN A 647 6.63 3.52 -11.21
N LEU A 648 7.73 3.45 -10.48
CA LEU A 648 7.86 2.72 -9.23
C LEU A 648 8.33 3.67 -8.13
N GLN A 649 7.85 3.45 -6.92
CA GLN A 649 8.23 4.22 -5.75
C GLN A 649 9.02 3.33 -4.79
N PHE A 650 10.29 3.63 -4.61
CA PHE A 650 11.19 2.95 -3.68
C PHE A 650 11.21 3.68 -2.33
N SER A 651 10.64 3.06 -1.31
CA SER A 651 10.57 3.61 0.05
C SER A 651 11.56 2.97 1.03
N GLY A 652 12.44 2.10 0.53
CA GLY A 652 13.36 1.30 1.32
C GLY A 652 13.48 -0.13 0.79
N PHE A 653 14.48 -0.87 1.24
CA PHE A 653 14.67 -2.25 0.80
C PHE A 653 13.45 -3.12 1.12
N GLY A 654 12.89 -3.80 0.11
CA GLY A 654 11.66 -4.57 0.23
C GLY A 654 10.38 -3.77 -0.04
N GLU A 655 10.47 -2.46 -0.19
CA GLU A 655 9.34 -1.52 -0.34
C GLU A 655 9.37 -0.82 -1.71
N LEU A 656 9.13 -1.61 -2.77
CA LEU A 656 9.03 -1.12 -4.15
C LEU A 656 7.56 -1.17 -4.59
N GLN A 657 6.94 0.00 -4.65
CA GLN A 657 5.51 0.19 -4.90
C GLN A 657 5.26 0.72 -6.32
N GLY A 658 4.00 0.75 -6.74
CA GLY A 658 3.57 1.36 -8.01
C GLY A 658 3.34 0.38 -9.16
N ILE A 659 3.42 -0.93 -8.88
CA ILE A 659 3.05 -1.96 -9.86
C ILE A 659 1.53 -1.89 -10.10
N PRO A 660 1.07 -1.78 -11.35
CA PRO A 660 -0.36 -1.79 -11.67
C PRO A 660 -1.06 -3.04 -11.13
N GLY A 661 -2.32 -2.86 -10.74
CA GLY A 661 -3.16 -3.95 -10.27
C GLY A 661 -4.04 -4.55 -11.34
N SER A 662 -4.54 -5.75 -11.08
CA SER A 662 -5.62 -6.41 -11.79
C SER A 662 -6.46 -7.24 -10.81
N CYS A 663 -7.52 -7.86 -11.29
CA CYS A 663 -8.36 -8.71 -10.45
C CYS A 663 -8.44 -10.14 -10.95
N VAL A 664 -8.49 -11.07 -10.00
CA VAL A 664 -8.69 -12.50 -10.23
C VAL A 664 -9.90 -12.99 -9.45
N ASP A 665 -10.58 -13.97 -10.00
CA ASP A 665 -11.68 -14.65 -9.32
C ASP A 665 -11.09 -15.59 -8.24
N PRO A 666 -11.45 -15.46 -6.95
CA PRO A 666 -10.87 -16.25 -5.86
C PRO A 666 -11.29 -17.74 -5.86
N ASP A 667 -12.26 -18.13 -6.68
CA ASP A 667 -12.67 -19.52 -6.87
C ASP A 667 -11.96 -20.21 -8.00
N THR A 668 -11.57 -19.47 -9.03
CA THR A 668 -10.98 -20.03 -10.24
C THR A 668 -9.54 -19.65 -10.47
N ASN A 669 -9.03 -18.64 -9.74
CA ASN A 669 -7.74 -17.99 -9.93
C ASN A 669 -7.55 -17.30 -11.30
N LEU A 670 -8.59 -17.24 -12.12
CA LEU A 670 -8.52 -16.67 -13.46
C LEU A 670 -8.71 -15.15 -13.43
N PRO A 671 -8.10 -14.40 -14.37
CA PRO A 671 -8.37 -12.97 -14.53
C PRO A 671 -9.87 -12.69 -14.69
N THR A 672 -10.36 -11.69 -13.97
CA THR A 672 -11.75 -11.24 -14.01
C THR A 672 -11.80 -9.72 -13.90
N GLN A 673 -12.97 -9.14 -14.18
CA GLN A 673 -13.16 -7.70 -13.97
C GLN A 673 -13.20 -7.39 -12.48
N CYS A 674 -12.55 -6.30 -12.08
CA CYS A 674 -12.57 -5.87 -10.69
C CYS A 674 -14.00 -5.56 -10.22
N GLY A 675 -14.35 -6.10 -9.06
CA GLY A 675 -15.66 -5.98 -8.43
C GLY A 675 -15.63 -6.53 -7.01
N GLN A 676 -16.76 -6.50 -6.32
CA GLN A 676 -16.84 -6.85 -4.89
C GLN A 676 -16.44 -8.30 -4.55
N SER A 677 -16.56 -9.23 -5.51
CA SER A 677 -16.22 -10.64 -5.33
C SER A 677 -14.87 -11.03 -5.93
N ALA A 678 -14.12 -10.07 -6.49
CA ALA A 678 -12.84 -10.30 -7.14
C ALA A 678 -11.70 -9.90 -6.20
N ARG A 679 -10.58 -10.61 -6.26
CA ARG A 679 -9.40 -10.29 -5.47
C ARG A 679 -8.40 -9.49 -6.30
N TRP A 680 -7.95 -8.37 -5.75
CA TRP A 680 -6.94 -7.53 -6.37
C TRP A 680 -5.55 -8.17 -6.25
N VAL A 681 -4.78 -8.16 -7.33
CA VAL A 681 -3.41 -8.67 -7.40
C VAL A 681 -2.53 -7.78 -8.28
N PRO A 682 -1.20 -7.78 -8.11
CA PRO A 682 -0.27 -7.23 -9.10
C PRO A 682 -0.53 -7.80 -10.50
N ALA A 683 -0.63 -6.93 -11.50
CA ALA A 683 -0.98 -7.31 -12.87
C ALA A 683 0.15 -8.08 -13.60
N PHE A 684 1.39 -7.87 -13.18
CA PHE A 684 2.55 -8.60 -13.66
C PHE A 684 3.61 -8.70 -12.58
N ASP A 685 4.51 -9.66 -12.76
CA ASP A 685 5.71 -9.84 -11.96
C ASP A 685 6.94 -9.40 -12.76
N MET A 686 7.83 -8.62 -12.14
CA MET A 686 9.18 -8.40 -12.65
C MET A 686 10.01 -9.67 -12.44
N LEU A 687 10.73 -10.08 -13.48
CA LEU A 687 11.67 -11.19 -13.40
C LEU A 687 12.88 -10.80 -12.55
N ASP A 688 13.53 -11.80 -11.95
CA ASP A 688 14.77 -11.55 -11.20
C ASP A 688 15.85 -11.01 -12.13
N GLY A 689 16.51 -9.95 -11.70
CA GLY A 689 17.52 -9.25 -12.50
C GLY A 689 16.93 -8.21 -13.44
N THR A 690 15.62 -7.98 -13.42
CA THR A 690 15.00 -6.86 -14.13
C THR A 690 15.64 -5.55 -13.68
N ALA A 691 16.03 -4.75 -14.66
CA ALA A 691 16.68 -3.48 -14.44
C ALA A 691 15.65 -2.35 -14.40
N ILE A 692 15.83 -1.46 -13.43
CA ILE A 692 15.03 -0.24 -13.24
C ILE A 692 15.99 0.94 -13.08
N ALA A 693 15.56 2.14 -13.45
CA ALA A 693 16.43 3.32 -13.42
C ALA A 693 15.77 4.51 -12.73
N ASP A 694 16.59 5.40 -12.16
CA ASP A 694 16.13 6.74 -11.79
C ASP A 694 16.28 7.72 -12.97
N SER A 695 15.99 9.00 -12.71
CA SER A 695 16.16 10.07 -13.71
C SER A 695 17.63 10.37 -14.07
N THR A 696 18.59 9.81 -13.31
CA THR A 696 20.02 10.09 -13.43
C THR A 696 20.77 8.85 -13.92
N PRO A 697 20.67 8.49 -15.21
CA PRO A 697 20.87 7.15 -15.85
C PRO A 697 21.38 5.95 -15.04
N THR A 698 21.06 5.84 -13.75
CA THR A 698 21.65 4.88 -12.82
C THR A 698 20.75 3.68 -12.80
N THR A 699 21.32 2.52 -13.07
CA THR A 699 20.60 1.26 -13.14
C THR A 699 20.68 0.50 -11.82
N TYR A 700 19.52 0.04 -11.36
CA TYR A 700 19.32 -0.85 -10.22
C TYR A 700 18.66 -2.14 -10.69
N TYR A 701 18.70 -3.17 -9.85
CA TYR A 701 18.16 -4.48 -10.18
C TYR A 701 17.14 -4.92 -9.15
N VAL A 702 16.11 -5.64 -9.59
CA VAL A 702 15.09 -6.19 -8.69
C VAL A 702 15.22 -7.70 -8.55
N LYS A 703 14.80 -8.21 -7.39
CA LYS A 703 14.63 -9.63 -7.12
C LYS A 703 13.37 -9.80 -6.27
N TYR A 704 12.51 -10.77 -6.58
CA TYR A 704 11.35 -10.99 -5.73
C TYR A 704 11.78 -11.49 -4.35
N LEU A 705 11.13 -11.00 -3.29
CA LEU A 705 11.33 -11.45 -1.91
C LEU A 705 10.13 -12.26 -1.43
N GLU A 706 8.92 -11.77 -1.71
CA GLU A 706 7.67 -12.37 -1.27
C GLU A 706 6.72 -12.49 -2.47
N ARG A 707 6.37 -13.73 -2.84
CA ARG A 707 5.54 -14.04 -4.00
C ARG A 707 4.40 -14.99 -3.64
N GLU A 708 3.23 -14.66 -4.11
CA GLU A 708 2.07 -15.53 -4.09
C GLU A 708 2.05 -16.41 -5.35
N LEU A 709 1.63 -17.67 -5.19
CA LEU A 709 1.32 -18.61 -6.25
C LEU A 709 -0.16 -18.99 -6.17
N ARG A 710 -0.89 -18.77 -7.26
CA ARG A 710 -2.24 -19.27 -7.49
C ARG A 710 -2.17 -20.48 -8.39
N LEU A 711 -2.68 -21.61 -7.90
CA LEU A 711 -2.67 -22.86 -8.65
C LEU A 711 -3.61 -22.79 -9.86
N GLY A 712 -3.22 -23.45 -10.96
CA GLY A 712 -4.00 -23.47 -12.19
C GLY A 712 -5.24 -24.36 -12.07
N LYS A 713 -6.42 -23.85 -12.42
CA LYS A 713 -7.66 -24.62 -12.35
C LYS A 713 -7.67 -25.75 -13.37
N VAL A 714 -8.05 -26.95 -12.93
CA VAL A 714 -8.27 -28.13 -13.78
C VAL A 714 -9.67 -28.70 -13.57
N ALA A 715 -10.12 -29.55 -14.49
CA ALA A 715 -11.40 -30.21 -14.33
C ALA A 715 -11.31 -31.28 -13.23
N CYS A 716 -12.25 -31.31 -12.28
CA CYS A 716 -12.22 -32.30 -11.20
C CYS A 716 -12.43 -33.76 -11.66
N ASN A 717 -12.79 -33.99 -12.92
CA ASN A 717 -12.82 -35.33 -13.50
C ASN A 717 -11.48 -35.76 -14.13
N SER A 718 -10.50 -34.85 -14.26
CA SER A 718 -9.15 -35.15 -14.75
C SER A 718 -8.14 -35.40 -13.64
N VAL A 719 -8.50 -35.14 -12.37
CA VAL A 719 -7.65 -35.45 -11.21
C VAL A 719 -7.78 -36.93 -10.82
N SER A 720 -6.79 -37.43 -10.07
CA SER A 720 -6.80 -38.82 -9.60
C SER A 720 -8.11 -39.18 -8.89
N PRO A 721 -8.76 -40.33 -9.21
CA PRO A 721 -9.91 -40.81 -8.45
C PRO A 721 -9.62 -41.06 -6.96
N SER A 722 -8.34 -41.21 -6.58
CA SER A 722 -7.92 -41.34 -5.18
C SER A 722 -7.95 -40.02 -4.41
N LEU A 723 -7.96 -38.87 -5.10
CA LEU A 723 -8.04 -37.55 -4.48
C LEU A 723 -9.50 -37.23 -4.12
N THR A 724 -9.95 -37.81 -3.01
CA THR A 724 -11.31 -37.65 -2.48
C THR A 724 -11.34 -36.73 -1.27
N LEU A 725 -12.52 -36.15 -0.98
CA LEU A 725 -12.75 -35.34 0.22
C LEU A 725 -13.35 -36.15 1.37
N THR A 726 -13.42 -37.49 1.24
CA THR A 726 -14.07 -38.36 2.23
C THR A 726 -13.25 -38.44 3.51
N GLY A 727 -11.92 -38.61 3.42
CA GLY A 727 -11.05 -38.62 4.61
C GLY A 727 -11.07 -37.27 5.34
N ALA A 728 -10.96 -36.16 4.60
CA ALA A 728 -11.14 -34.80 5.11
C ALA A 728 -12.43 -34.62 5.92
N SER A 729 -13.57 -35.17 5.45
CA SER A 729 -14.85 -35.09 6.15
C SER A 729 -14.91 -35.91 7.45
N GLY A 730 -14.06 -36.93 7.58
CA GLY A 730 -13.95 -37.79 8.76
C GLY A 730 -12.98 -37.28 9.83
N LEU A 731 -12.24 -36.19 9.56
CA LEU A 731 -11.30 -35.62 10.52
C LEU A 731 -12.03 -34.97 11.69
N THR A 732 -11.62 -35.32 12.91
CA THR A 732 -12.11 -34.68 14.13
C THR A 732 -11.48 -33.31 14.28
N LEU A 733 -12.31 -32.26 14.20
CA LEU A 733 -11.89 -30.89 14.44
C LEU A 733 -11.55 -30.67 15.93
N PRO A 734 -10.56 -29.81 16.22
CA PRO A 734 -10.24 -29.46 17.59
C PRO A 734 -11.39 -28.70 18.26
N THR A 735 -11.46 -28.82 19.59
CA THR A 735 -12.40 -28.11 20.45
C THR A 735 -11.67 -27.11 21.34
N ALA A 736 -12.40 -26.40 22.20
CA ALA A 736 -11.81 -25.53 23.23
C ALA A 736 -10.82 -26.26 24.16
N ALA A 737 -10.77 -27.60 24.16
CA ALA A 737 -9.75 -28.35 24.88
C ALA A 737 -8.33 -28.13 24.31
N LEU A 738 -8.18 -27.69 23.05
CA LEU A 738 -6.86 -27.38 22.47
C LEU A 738 -6.28 -26.06 23.05
N VAL A 739 -7.10 -25.23 23.71
CA VAL A 739 -6.69 -24.00 24.39
C VAL A 739 -6.67 -24.16 25.92
N ASP A 740 -6.39 -25.36 26.41
CA ASP A 740 -6.31 -25.66 27.85
C ASP A 740 -5.14 -24.96 28.57
N VAL A 741 -4.08 -24.63 27.82
CA VAL A 741 -2.99 -23.78 28.32
C VAL A 741 -3.41 -22.31 28.29
N ASN A 742 -3.57 -21.72 29.47
CA ASN A 742 -3.72 -20.29 29.60
C ASN A 742 -2.36 -19.60 29.33
N ALA A 743 -2.26 -18.92 28.18
CA ALA A 743 -1.03 -18.24 27.75
C ALA A 743 -0.52 -17.24 28.81
N ARG A 744 -1.41 -16.46 29.45
CA ARG A 744 -1.01 -15.50 30.49
C ARG A 744 -0.36 -16.18 31.69
N THR A 745 -0.97 -17.25 32.20
CA THR A 745 -0.39 -18.01 33.32
C THR A 745 0.93 -18.68 32.94
N ALA A 746 1.06 -19.17 31.70
CA ALA A 746 2.28 -19.79 31.20
C ALA A 746 3.43 -18.78 31.00
N LEU A 747 3.12 -17.56 30.56
CA LEU A 747 4.10 -16.48 30.40
C LEU A 747 4.58 -15.99 31.76
N GLY A 748 3.64 -15.71 32.67
CA GLY A 748 3.89 -15.03 33.93
C GLY A 748 3.90 -13.51 33.76
N THR A 749 4.53 -12.82 34.71
CA THR A 749 4.74 -11.37 34.65
C THR A 749 5.63 -11.01 33.46
N GLU A 750 5.30 -9.91 32.78
CA GLU A 750 6.12 -9.37 31.69
C GLU A 750 7.56 -9.16 32.14
N ALA A 751 8.49 -9.73 31.36
CA ALA A 751 9.90 -9.61 31.63
C ALA A 751 10.37 -8.16 31.41
N THR A 752 11.41 -7.74 32.11
CA THR A 752 12.00 -6.41 31.89
C THR A 752 13.23 -6.52 30.99
N PRO A 753 13.21 -5.99 29.76
CA PRO A 753 14.37 -5.98 28.88
C PRO A 753 15.55 -5.22 29.48
N ALA A 754 16.77 -5.74 29.28
CA ALA A 754 18.00 -5.05 29.68
C ALA A 754 18.24 -3.76 28.86
N SER A 755 17.70 -3.73 27.64
CA SER A 755 17.65 -2.55 26.80
C SER A 755 16.25 -2.41 26.22
N THR A 756 15.80 -1.17 26.11
CA THR A 756 14.52 -0.88 25.51
C THR A 756 14.61 -0.51 24.02
N LYS A 757 15.82 -0.50 23.42
CA LYS A 757 15.98 -0.46 21.96
C LYS A 757 15.34 -1.73 21.38
N PRO A 758 14.53 -1.64 20.31
CA PRO A 758 14.15 -2.81 19.56
C PRO A 758 15.40 -3.56 19.09
N ALA A 759 15.57 -4.79 19.55
CA ALA A 759 16.62 -5.69 19.06
C ALA A 759 16.21 -6.31 17.73
N VAL A 760 14.92 -6.29 17.42
CA VAL A 760 14.33 -6.78 16.18
C VAL A 760 13.28 -5.79 15.70
N ILE A 761 13.35 -5.42 14.42
CA ILE A 761 12.33 -4.61 13.75
C ILE A 761 11.93 -5.36 12.49
N ASP A 762 10.66 -5.77 12.42
CA ASP A 762 10.06 -6.46 11.28
C ASP A 762 10.92 -7.64 10.76
N GLY A 763 11.33 -8.53 11.68
CA GLY A 763 12.11 -9.72 11.32
C GLY A 763 13.63 -9.47 11.13
N ILE A 764 14.08 -8.21 11.20
CA ILE A 764 15.49 -7.83 11.04
C ILE A 764 16.11 -7.55 12.41
N VAL A 765 17.13 -8.35 12.77
CA VAL A 765 17.94 -8.14 13.98
C VAL A 765 18.81 -6.88 13.82
N GLN A 766 18.84 -6.03 14.85
CA GLN A 766 19.34 -4.63 14.83
C GLN A 766 20.72 -4.41 15.43
#